data_AF-A0A540KEV1-F1
#
_entry.id   AF-A0A540KEV1-F1
#
_cell.length_a   1.000
_cell.length_b   1.000
_cell.length_c   1.000
_cell.angle_alpha   90.00
_cell.angle_beta   90.00
_cell.angle_gamma   90.00
#
_symmetry.space_group_name_H-M   'P 1'
#
loop_
_entity.id
_entity.type
_entity.pdbx_description
1 polymer ?
#
loop_
_entity_poly.entity_id
_entity_poly.type
_entity_poly.pdbx_seq_one_letter_code
_entity_poly.pdbx_strand_id
1 'polypeptide(L)'
;MKIVRKDYIPGGPGSVKMIPLDSDDLWYAYNLIAPGDTVMAGTVRKVLREAAAGGRDSERVKLKLEIKVEEVADYDKVGAVLRIRGKNILENEHVKIGAFHTLELELHRPFVLRKDVWDSLALHELRQASDPGASADLAALNKFFENVLQAFLKHVDFSVVRCAVIASPGFTKDQFHRHLLLEAERKQLRNIIENKSRIILVHTSSGYKHSLREVLDAPNVMNMIKDTQAAQEVRVLQDFFGMLSNDPDRACYGPKHVEVAHERMAIQTLLITDELFRNADVVARQRYANLVKSVKDSGGTVHIFSSLHVSGEQLAQITGIAAILRFPLPDLDDIEIGVRQNDGNITNFVLVNCLVAAWAGLLFGYDSGGVISREAFLRKFFPSAFKEREADNENMYCKPHNHLMILFTSSVYIAAMVSALVASPVTRAFGRNISMSISGATYLIGAILSAAAVNAVMLIIGRIFLGIGIGFALQSSIIFLSEMAPAFIRGALNFILQLNVTIGILVANFVNYSAGHIKGGWGGRVSLASAIIPALLLLVGSLFLPDTPNSMLDRGQPADKVKKLLRKIHGTSNVEVEFQDLVFATAAAKKVNSPMKNLLFHPKYRPYLVMCIFIPIFQQLAGINAITFYAPTLYKKLGFGHKASLMSSAITGVVNVVATCVSVAGVDTFGRRPLFLVGGVQMFICQMAVAAMMAIKFGISGHGNMSKSEADFLVILICFYVAAFAWSWGPLGWLVPSEICPLEVRSAAQALNVSVNMLFMFGIAQSSLTMFCHLKFGLFFLFAGFVLIMTVFVFFFVPETKNFRMEDMDRVWREHWFWGRYIPEPQEVSDCEMN
;
A
#
# COMPACT_ATOMS: atom_id res chain seq x y z
N MET A 1 48.19 27.19 11.26
CA MET A 1 48.62 28.53 10.80
C MET A 1 47.89 29.58 11.60
N LYS A 2 48.63 30.44 12.31
CA LYS A 2 48.03 31.49 13.13
C LYS A 2 47.66 32.70 12.29
N ILE A 3 46.37 33.01 12.21
CA ILE A 3 45.90 34.21 11.50
C ILE A 3 46.00 35.41 12.44
N VAL A 4 46.74 36.44 12.00
CA VAL A 4 47.02 37.65 12.77
C VAL A 4 46.03 38.77 12.45
N ARG A 5 45.64 38.92 11.17
CA ARG A 5 44.67 39.92 10.71
C ARG A 5 43.94 39.38 9.49
N LYS A 6 42.61 39.53 9.47
CA LYS A 6 41.73 39.21 8.34
C LYS A 6 41.10 40.51 7.83
N ASP A 7 41.35 40.84 6.57
CA ASP A 7 40.86 42.07 5.94
C ASP A 7 40.47 41.77 4.49
N TYR A 8 39.40 41.00 4.32
CA TYR A 8 38.91 40.57 3.02
C TYR A 8 37.38 40.48 2.97
N ILE A 9 36.84 40.59 1.76
CA ILE A 9 35.43 40.38 1.48
C ILE A 9 35.27 38.96 0.90
N PRO A 10 34.41 38.08 1.46
CA PRO A 10 34.15 36.78 0.86
C PRO A 10 33.66 36.92 -0.59
N GLY A 11 34.34 36.28 -1.54
CA GLY A 11 34.07 36.44 -2.98
C GLY A 11 34.57 37.74 -3.60
N GLY A 12 35.36 38.55 -2.87
CA GLY A 12 35.93 39.81 -3.32
C GLY A 12 37.41 39.96 -2.94
N PRO A 13 38.01 41.13 -3.22
CA PRO A 13 39.42 41.38 -2.95
C PRO A 13 39.69 41.51 -1.45
N GLY A 14 40.94 41.22 -1.06
CA GLY A 14 41.35 41.40 0.32
C GLY A 14 42.71 40.83 0.66
N SER A 15 43.09 40.97 1.93
CA SER A 15 44.37 40.56 2.47
C SER A 15 44.25 39.81 3.79
N VAL A 16 45.14 38.85 4.00
CA VAL A 16 45.23 38.09 5.25
C VAL A 16 46.69 38.05 5.70
N LYS A 17 46.94 38.44 6.95
CA LYS A 17 48.25 38.33 7.59
C LYS A 17 48.31 37.06 8.43
N MET A 18 49.30 36.21 8.19
CA MET A 18 49.40 34.88 8.76
C MET A 18 50.81 34.56 9.24
N ILE A 19 50.92 33.64 10.19
CA ILE A 19 52.18 33.10 10.70
C ILE A 19 52.10 31.57 10.63
N PRO A 20 52.95 30.90 9.83
CA PRO A 20 53.09 29.45 9.86
C PRO A 20 53.78 29.03 11.16
N LEU A 21 53.22 28.08 11.88
CA LEU A 21 53.76 27.53 13.13
C LEU A 21 54.49 26.21 12.89
N ASP A 22 53.91 25.35 12.04
CA ASP A 22 54.43 24.01 11.72
C ASP A 22 54.68 23.85 10.22
N SER A 23 55.44 22.81 9.81
CA SER A 23 55.75 22.56 8.39
C SER A 23 54.50 22.25 7.54
N ASP A 24 53.43 21.75 8.17
CA ASP A 24 52.13 21.54 7.54
C ASP A 24 51.42 22.87 7.19
N ASP A 25 51.67 23.95 7.95
CA ASP A 25 51.11 25.26 7.63
C ASP A 25 51.65 25.81 6.31
N LEU A 26 52.90 25.50 6.01
CA LEU A 26 53.53 25.89 4.75
C LEU A 26 52.94 25.11 3.56
N TRP A 27 52.38 23.91 3.77
CA TRP A 27 51.62 23.19 2.74
C TRP A 27 50.30 23.87 2.43
N TYR A 28 49.56 24.30 3.47
CA TYR A 28 48.36 25.10 3.26
C TYR A 28 48.68 26.44 2.58
N ALA A 29 49.80 27.08 2.93
CA ALA A 29 50.26 28.28 2.23
C ALA A 29 50.55 27.99 0.74
N TYR A 30 51.15 26.85 0.42
CA TYR A 30 51.42 26.42 -0.96
C TYR A 30 50.12 26.25 -1.76
N ASN A 31 49.10 25.58 -1.19
CA ASN A 31 47.81 25.41 -1.86
C ASN A 31 46.99 26.70 -1.97
N LEU A 32 47.21 27.64 -1.05
CA LEU A 32 46.51 28.92 -1.00
C LEU A 32 47.10 29.96 -1.96
N ILE A 33 48.41 29.94 -2.21
CA ILE A 33 49.11 30.94 -3.05
C ILE A 33 49.09 30.50 -4.51
N ALA A 34 48.58 31.36 -5.39
CA ALA A 34 48.49 31.12 -6.83
C ALA A 34 49.27 32.18 -7.63
N PRO A 35 49.69 31.87 -8.88
CA PRO A 35 50.20 32.88 -9.80
C PRO A 35 49.22 34.04 -9.98
N GLY A 36 49.72 35.28 -9.92
CA GLY A 36 48.92 36.51 -9.96
C GLY A 36 48.70 37.14 -8.58
N ASP A 37 48.77 36.36 -7.49
CA ASP A 37 48.62 36.86 -6.13
C ASP A 37 49.76 37.80 -5.72
N THR A 38 49.54 38.58 -4.67
CA THR A 38 50.57 39.45 -4.09
C THR A 38 50.95 38.97 -2.69
N VAL A 39 52.24 38.72 -2.46
CA VAL A 39 52.79 38.25 -1.19
C VAL A 39 53.77 39.25 -0.62
N MET A 40 53.53 39.70 0.61
CA MET A 40 54.44 40.56 1.37
C MET A 40 55.07 39.79 2.53
N ALA A 41 56.40 39.69 2.54
CA ALA A 41 57.14 39.03 3.62
C ALA A 41 58.46 39.75 3.94
N GLY A 42 58.96 39.55 5.16
CA GLY A 42 60.27 40.03 5.58
C GLY A 42 61.38 39.10 5.07
N THR A 43 62.36 39.66 4.37
CA THR A 43 63.55 38.97 3.87
C THR A 43 64.82 39.67 4.35
N VAL A 44 65.96 38.97 4.33
CA VAL A 44 67.26 39.56 4.64
C VAL A 44 68.07 39.57 3.35
N ARG A 45 68.57 40.75 2.96
CA ARG A 45 69.38 40.91 1.75
C ARG A 45 70.73 41.52 2.09
N LYS A 46 71.76 41.01 1.44
CA LYS A 46 73.10 41.59 1.48
C LYS A 46 73.09 42.83 0.58
N VAL A 47 73.13 44.01 1.17
CA VAL A 47 73.23 45.30 0.49
C VAL A 47 74.70 45.72 0.51
N LEU A 48 75.20 46.23 -0.61
CA LEU A 48 76.56 46.75 -0.71
C LEU A 48 76.52 48.24 -0.35
N ARG A 49 77.34 48.66 0.62
CA ARG A 49 77.60 50.06 0.95
C ARG A 49 79.00 50.44 0.49
N GLU A 50 79.14 51.65 -0.04
CA GLU A 50 80.45 52.23 -0.33
C GLU A 50 81.02 52.83 0.97
N ALA A 51 82.15 52.30 1.44
CA ALA A 51 82.85 52.84 2.59
C ALA A 51 83.67 54.08 2.20
N ALA A 52 83.82 55.04 3.11
CA ALA A 52 84.54 56.31 2.88
C ALA A 52 86.02 56.15 2.45
N ALA A 53 86.59 54.95 2.54
CA ALA A 53 87.94 54.62 2.10
C ALA A 53 87.99 53.81 0.77
N GLY A 54 86.91 53.80 -0.01
CA GLY A 54 86.88 53.15 -1.35
C GLY A 54 86.70 51.63 -1.34
N GLY A 55 86.40 51.02 -0.19
CA GLY A 55 86.03 49.60 -0.07
C GLY A 55 84.53 49.36 -0.20
N ARG A 56 84.11 48.23 -0.79
CA ARG A 56 82.71 47.77 -0.78
C ARG A 56 82.48 46.97 0.49
N ASP A 57 81.79 47.56 1.45
CA ASP A 57 81.34 46.83 2.63
C ASP A 57 79.96 46.21 2.35
N SER A 58 79.67 45.07 2.98
CA SER A 58 78.43 44.35 2.74
C SER A 58 77.64 44.17 4.02
N GLU A 59 76.49 44.81 4.08
CA GLU A 59 75.63 44.82 5.24
C GLU A 59 74.38 43.99 4.97
N ARG A 60 73.99 43.13 5.90
CA ARG A 60 72.75 42.36 5.78
C ARG A 60 71.59 43.20 6.31
N VAL A 61 70.79 43.74 5.41
CA VAL A 61 69.64 44.59 5.73
C VAL A 61 68.37 43.75 5.72
N LYS A 62 67.57 43.87 6.79
CA LYS A 62 66.22 43.28 6.84
C LYS A 62 65.28 44.19 6.07
N LEU A 63 64.63 43.65 5.05
CA LEU A 63 63.73 44.37 4.16
C LEU A 63 62.37 43.67 4.15
N LYS A 64 61.30 44.43 3.96
CA LYS A 64 60.00 43.89 3.57
C LYS A 64 59.85 44.06 2.07
N LEU A 65 59.59 42.96 1.37
CA LEU A 65 59.30 42.98 -0.05
C LEU A 65 57.87 42.54 -0.27
N GLU A 66 57.23 43.14 -1.26
CA GLU A 66 55.92 42.76 -1.75
C GLU A 66 56.10 42.34 -3.21
N ILE A 67 55.87 41.07 -3.51
CA ILE A 67 56.05 40.51 -4.86
C ILE A 67 54.71 40.09 -5.45
N LYS A 68 54.55 40.29 -6.75
CA LYS A 68 53.51 39.64 -7.54
C LYS A 68 54.01 38.27 -7.99
N VAL A 69 53.32 37.22 -7.55
CA VAL A 69 53.70 35.82 -7.76
C VAL A 69 53.56 35.47 -9.23
N GLU A 70 54.63 34.97 -9.84
CA GLU A 70 54.58 34.36 -11.18
C GLU A 70 54.61 32.83 -11.08
N GLU A 71 55.37 32.31 -10.11
CA GLU A 71 55.56 30.87 -9.91
C GLU A 71 55.77 30.57 -8.42
N VAL A 72 55.12 29.51 -7.92
CA VAL A 72 55.41 28.93 -6.61
C VAL A 72 56.43 27.82 -6.83
N ALA A 73 57.70 28.12 -6.55
CA ALA A 73 58.84 27.38 -7.09
C ALA A 73 59.09 26.04 -6.39
N ASP A 74 58.92 25.97 -5.07
CA ASP A 74 59.19 24.75 -4.30
C ASP A 74 58.60 24.78 -2.89
N TYR A 75 58.04 23.65 -2.44
CA TYR A 75 57.65 23.39 -1.05
C TYR A 75 58.52 22.26 -0.49
N ASP A 76 59.42 22.61 0.44
CA ASP A 76 60.26 21.64 1.12
C ASP A 76 59.70 21.35 2.53
N LYS A 77 59.06 20.19 2.68
CA LYS A 77 58.50 19.73 3.96
C LYS A 77 59.59 19.49 5.01
N VAL A 78 60.77 19.03 4.62
CA VAL A 78 61.87 18.69 5.53
C VAL A 78 62.61 19.93 5.97
N GLY A 79 62.87 20.84 5.02
CA GLY A 79 63.48 22.15 5.29
C GLY A 79 62.56 23.16 5.97
N ALA A 80 61.24 22.90 5.99
CA ALA A 80 60.20 23.82 6.50
C ALA A 80 60.31 25.22 5.87
N VAL A 81 60.50 25.24 4.53
CA VAL A 81 60.61 26.46 3.73
C VAL A 81 59.72 26.35 2.49
N LEU A 82 58.96 27.40 2.19
CA LEU A 82 58.22 27.58 0.94
C LEU A 82 58.86 28.69 0.12
N ARG A 83 59.26 28.40 -1.12
CA ARG A 83 59.92 29.35 -2.03
C ARG A 83 58.96 29.85 -3.10
N ILE A 84 58.81 31.17 -3.18
CA ILE A 84 57.90 31.84 -4.12
C ILE A 84 58.68 32.81 -4.98
N ARG A 85 58.47 32.79 -6.30
CA ARG A 85 59.14 33.66 -7.27
C ARG A 85 58.16 34.67 -7.86
N GLY A 86 58.63 35.91 -8.00
CA GLY A 86 57.80 36.98 -8.50
C GLY A 86 58.53 38.30 -8.72
N LYS A 87 57.81 39.29 -9.25
CA LYS A 87 58.31 40.64 -9.49
C LYS A 87 57.98 41.54 -8.30
N ASN A 88 58.96 42.29 -7.82
CA ASN A 88 58.75 43.26 -6.74
C ASN A 88 57.81 44.40 -7.18
N ILE A 89 56.80 44.72 -6.39
CA ILE A 89 55.81 45.77 -6.70
C ILE A 89 55.96 47.03 -5.84
N LEU A 90 56.77 46.99 -4.76
CA LEU A 90 56.97 48.11 -3.85
C LEU A 90 58.42 48.62 -3.93
N GLU A 91 58.59 49.91 -4.25
CA GLU A 91 59.92 50.52 -4.27
C GLU A 91 60.48 50.66 -2.86
N ASN A 92 61.76 50.34 -2.70
CA ASN A 92 62.48 50.52 -1.44
C ASN A 92 63.89 51.03 -1.76
N GLU A 93 64.57 51.68 -0.81
CA GLU A 93 65.91 52.29 -0.99
C GLU A 93 66.97 51.32 -1.56
N HIS A 94 66.70 50.01 -1.49
CA HIS A 94 67.61 48.95 -1.91
C HIS A 94 67.07 48.03 -3.02
N VAL A 95 65.81 48.15 -3.44
CA VAL A 95 65.20 47.24 -4.44
C VAL A 95 64.28 48.00 -5.39
N LYS A 96 64.58 47.92 -6.69
CA LYS A 96 63.79 48.55 -7.77
C LYS A 96 62.47 47.81 -8.02
N ILE A 97 61.45 48.55 -8.45
CA ILE A 97 60.18 47.98 -8.92
C ILE A 97 60.45 47.11 -10.16
N GLY A 98 59.76 45.97 -10.27
CA GLY A 98 59.81 45.07 -11.42
C GLY A 98 60.94 44.04 -11.41
N ALA A 99 61.90 44.14 -10.47
CA ALA A 99 62.98 43.19 -10.35
C ALA A 99 62.50 41.82 -9.80
N PHE A 100 62.97 40.74 -10.42
CA PHE A 100 62.66 39.37 -10.01
C PHE A 100 63.31 39.01 -8.68
N HIS A 101 62.51 38.48 -7.76
CA HIS A 101 62.96 38.04 -6.45
C HIS A 101 62.32 36.72 -6.06
N THR A 102 63.08 35.91 -5.33
CA THR A 102 62.57 34.73 -4.62
C THR A 102 62.36 35.09 -3.14
N LEU A 103 61.14 34.95 -2.65
CA LEU A 103 60.79 35.02 -1.23
C LEU A 103 60.79 33.63 -0.62
N GLU A 104 61.42 33.50 0.54
CA GLU A 104 61.41 32.29 1.35
C GLU A 104 60.49 32.53 2.56
N LEU A 105 59.41 31.75 2.65
CA LEU A 105 58.51 31.75 3.79
C LEU A 105 58.98 30.67 4.77
N GLU A 106 59.33 31.10 5.98
CA GLU A 106 59.85 30.26 7.08
C GLU A 106 58.83 30.20 8.23
N LEU A 107 58.97 29.18 9.09
CA LEU A 107 58.20 29.07 10.33
C LEU A 107 58.38 30.29 11.24
N HIS A 108 57.32 30.62 11.98
CA HIS A 108 57.20 31.74 12.91
C HIS A 108 57.42 33.14 12.31
N ARG A 109 57.59 33.27 10.99
CA ARG A 109 57.70 34.56 10.30
C ARG A 109 56.35 34.97 9.68
N PRO A 110 55.84 36.18 9.98
CA PRO A 110 54.59 36.63 9.39
C PRO A 110 54.76 37.01 7.91
N PHE A 111 53.77 36.63 7.11
CA PHE A 111 53.59 37.13 5.75
C PHE A 111 52.15 37.61 5.54
N VAL A 112 51.95 38.44 4.52
CA VAL A 112 50.63 38.93 4.09
C VAL A 112 50.37 38.42 2.69
N LEU A 113 49.25 37.72 2.52
CA LEU A 113 48.75 37.30 1.21
C LEU A 113 47.60 38.22 0.82
N ARG A 114 47.69 38.83 -0.37
CA ARG A 114 46.60 39.57 -1.00
C ARG A 114 46.13 38.83 -2.24
N LYS A 115 44.82 38.69 -2.36
CA LYS A 115 44.13 38.10 -3.51
C LYS A 115 43.12 39.10 -4.04
N ASP A 116 42.97 39.13 -5.36
CA ASP A 116 41.93 39.90 -6.04
C ASP A 116 40.54 39.32 -5.79
N VAL A 117 40.45 38.00 -5.54
CA VAL A 117 39.21 37.31 -5.15
C VAL A 117 39.53 36.23 -4.11
N TRP A 118 38.90 36.32 -2.94
CA TRP A 118 38.86 35.25 -1.94
C TRP A 118 37.68 34.33 -2.21
N ASP A 119 37.86 33.37 -3.12
CA ASP A 119 36.85 32.39 -3.50
C ASP A 119 36.60 31.34 -2.39
N SER A 120 35.58 30.50 -2.59
CA SER A 120 35.21 29.48 -1.60
C SER A 120 36.34 28.48 -1.30
N LEU A 121 37.21 28.21 -2.29
CA LEU A 121 38.36 27.32 -2.13
C LEU A 121 39.43 27.96 -1.25
N ALA A 122 39.83 29.20 -1.53
CA ALA A 122 40.81 29.93 -0.74
C ALA A 122 40.32 30.14 0.70
N LEU A 123 39.02 30.37 0.90
CA LEU A 123 38.42 30.47 2.23
C LEU A 123 38.40 29.14 2.98
N HIS A 124 38.19 28.03 2.28
CA HIS A 124 38.23 26.69 2.86
C HIS A 124 39.65 26.31 3.28
N GLU A 125 40.64 26.49 2.40
CA GLU A 125 42.06 26.26 2.69
C GLU A 125 42.53 27.16 3.85
N LEU A 126 42.11 28.43 3.89
CA LEU A 126 42.43 29.33 4.99
C LEU A 126 41.82 28.89 6.33
N ARG A 127 40.61 28.32 6.32
CA ARG A 127 39.95 27.78 7.53
C ARG A 127 40.67 26.53 8.02
N GLN A 128 40.96 25.57 7.13
CA GLN A 128 41.73 24.37 7.47
C GLN A 128 43.11 24.72 8.01
N ALA A 129 43.79 25.65 7.35
CA ALA A 129 45.08 26.15 7.84
C ALA A 129 44.99 26.75 9.26
N SER A 130 43.83 27.22 9.71
CA SER A 130 43.67 27.84 11.05
C SER A 130 43.20 26.89 12.15
N ASP A 131 42.80 25.67 11.82
CA ASP A 131 42.25 24.69 12.76
C ASP A 131 43.37 23.84 13.39
N PRO A 132 43.50 23.78 14.73
CA PRO A 132 44.47 22.91 15.42
C PRO A 132 44.33 21.41 15.09
N GLY A 133 43.14 20.94 14.68
CA GLY A 133 42.91 19.54 14.29
C GLY A 133 43.39 19.18 12.86
N ALA A 134 43.68 20.18 12.03
CA ALA A 134 43.90 19.99 10.60
C ALA A 134 45.20 19.24 10.22
N SER A 135 46.17 19.12 11.12
CA SER A 135 47.40 18.33 10.85
C SER A 135 47.12 16.82 10.84
N ALA A 136 46.24 16.34 11.72
CA ALA A 136 45.79 14.94 11.74
C ALA A 136 44.97 14.61 10.48
N ASP A 137 44.07 15.52 10.08
CA ASP A 137 43.28 15.39 8.86
C ASP A 137 44.16 15.42 7.60
N LEU A 138 45.20 16.26 7.57
CA LEU A 138 46.16 16.31 6.46
C LEU A 138 46.99 15.02 6.36
N ALA A 139 47.41 14.44 7.48
CA ALA A 139 48.11 13.16 7.49
C ALA A 139 47.22 12.01 6.98
N ALA A 140 45.94 12.00 7.38
CA ALA A 140 44.95 11.05 6.89
C ALA A 140 44.69 11.23 5.39
N LEU A 141 44.55 12.46 4.92
CA LEU A 141 44.31 12.79 3.51
C LEU A 141 45.50 12.40 2.62
N ASN A 142 46.73 12.68 3.05
CA ASN A 142 47.93 12.26 2.31
C ASN A 142 48.06 10.74 2.24
N LYS A 143 47.76 10.03 3.33
CA LYS A 143 47.73 8.55 3.33
C LYS A 143 46.65 8.03 2.38
N PHE A 144 45.49 8.66 2.36
CA PHE A 144 44.42 8.35 1.42
C PHE A 144 44.88 8.56 -0.04
N PHE A 145 45.48 9.70 -0.36
CA PHE A 145 46.00 9.97 -1.71
C PHE A 145 47.09 8.99 -2.14
N GLU A 146 48.02 8.62 -1.26
CA GLU A 146 49.05 7.62 -1.59
C GLU A 146 48.41 6.24 -1.88
N ASN A 147 47.41 5.82 -1.09
CA ASN A 147 46.67 4.58 -1.34
C ASN A 147 45.94 4.62 -2.70
N VAL A 148 45.30 5.74 -3.04
CA VAL A 148 44.59 5.91 -4.32
C VAL A 148 45.59 5.95 -5.47
N LEU A 149 46.75 6.60 -5.31
CA LEU A 149 47.82 6.61 -6.31
C LEU A 149 48.33 5.20 -6.60
N GLN A 150 48.56 4.39 -5.56
CA GLN A 150 48.98 2.99 -5.73
C GLN A 150 47.92 2.15 -6.45
N ALA A 151 46.64 2.35 -6.11
CA ALA A 151 45.54 1.69 -6.81
C ALA A 151 45.46 2.13 -8.28
N PHE A 152 45.64 3.43 -8.55
CA PHE A 152 45.64 3.99 -9.90
C PHE A 152 46.76 3.36 -10.76
N LEU A 153 47.99 3.31 -10.24
CA LEU A 153 49.12 2.70 -10.94
C LEU A 153 48.94 1.19 -11.20
N LYS A 154 48.24 0.49 -10.30
CA LYS A 154 47.99 -0.95 -10.43
C LYS A 154 46.91 -1.29 -11.46
N HIS A 155 45.88 -0.47 -11.57
CA HIS A 155 44.67 -0.79 -12.33
C HIS A 155 44.49 0.01 -13.62
N VAL A 156 45.15 1.16 -13.75
CA VAL A 156 45.02 2.03 -14.92
C VAL A 156 46.17 1.80 -15.88
N ASP A 157 45.87 1.06 -16.95
CA ASP A 157 46.78 0.90 -18.09
C ASP A 157 46.29 1.72 -19.29
N PHE A 158 46.96 2.85 -19.55
CA PHE A 158 46.64 3.76 -20.66
C PHE A 158 46.85 3.16 -22.06
N SER A 159 47.44 1.98 -22.17
CA SER A 159 47.48 1.20 -23.42
C SER A 159 46.12 0.56 -23.76
N VAL A 160 45.30 0.25 -22.74
CA VAL A 160 43.97 -0.36 -22.88
C VAL A 160 42.86 0.66 -22.70
N VAL A 161 42.97 1.56 -21.72
CA VAL A 161 41.87 2.49 -21.38
C VAL A 161 41.98 3.80 -22.15
N ARG A 162 40.90 4.25 -22.80
CA ARG A 162 40.90 5.48 -23.62
C ARG A 162 41.06 6.77 -22.80
N CYS A 163 40.44 6.83 -21.62
CA CYS A 163 40.56 7.94 -20.65
C CYS A 163 40.44 7.42 -19.21
N ALA A 164 40.99 8.17 -18.26
CA ALA A 164 40.82 7.94 -16.83
C ALA A 164 40.02 9.10 -16.23
N VAL A 165 38.95 8.80 -15.50
CA VAL A 165 38.09 9.82 -14.89
C VAL A 165 38.29 9.82 -13.38
N ILE A 166 38.60 10.97 -12.81
CA ILE A 166 38.69 11.21 -11.37
C ILE A 166 37.48 12.03 -10.97
N ALA A 167 36.62 11.42 -10.15
CA ALA A 167 35.38 12.02 -9.69
C ALA A 167 35.34 12.12 -8.16
N SER A 168 34.90 13.25 -7.64
CA SER A 168 34.65 13.42 -6.20
C SER A 168 33.60 14.51 -5.93
N PRO A 169 32.96 14.45 -4.75
CA PRO A 169 32.30 15.62 -4.18
C PRO A 169 33.30 16.70 -3.81
N GLY A 170 32.93 17.95 -4.06
CA GLY A 170 33.74 19.12 -3.72
C GLY A 170 35.08 19.18 -4.46
N PHE A 171 36.14 19.54 -3.73
CA PHE A 171 37.46 19.88 -4.29
C PHE A 171 38.51 18.77 -4.15
N THR A 172 38.16 17.62 -3.58
CA THR A 172 39.11 16.52 -3.34
C THR A 172 39.72 15.98 -4.63
N LYS A 173 38.97 15.93 -5.73
CA LYS A 173 39.46 15.57 -7.07
C LYS A 173 40.58 16.50 -7.54
N ASP A 174 40.45 17.80 -7.26
CA ASP A 174 41.40 18.82 -7.69
C ASP A 174 42.68 18.74 -6.84
N GLN A 175 42.53 18.54 -5.52
CA GLN A 175 43.62 18.30 -4.59
C GLN A 175 44.39 17.01 -4.95
N PHE A 176 43.67 15.90 -5.19
CA PHE A 176 44.29 14.64 -5.60
C PHE A 176 44.98 14.75 -6.95
N HIS A 177 44.38 15.44 -7.92
CA HIS A 177 44.99 15.63 -9.24
C HIS A 177 46.31 16.40 -9.15
N ARG A 178 46.38 17.46 -8.33
CA ARG A 178 47.65 18.17 -8.07
C ARG A 178 48.68 17.25 -7.42
N HIS A 179 48.26 16.49 -6.40
CA HIS A 179 49.13 15.52 -5.73
C HIS A 179 49.67 14.44 -6.69
N LEU A 180 48.80 13.90 -7.55
CA LEU A 180 49.12 12.92 -8.59
C LEU A 180 50.19 13.45 -9.55
N LEU A 181 50.07 14.70 -10.01
CA LEU A 181 51.03 15.31 -10.93
C LEU A 181 52.38 15.60 -10.25
N LEU A 182 52.37 16.10 -9.01
CA LEU A 182 53.59 16.36 -8.23
C LEU A 182 54.36 15.06 -7.95
N GLU A 183 53.68 14.01 -7.49
CA GLU A 183 54.32 12.72 -7.23
C GLU A 183 54.75 12.03 -8.53
N ALA A 184 54.03 12.22 -9.65
CA ALA A 184 54.45 11.74 -10.95
C ALA A 184 55.76 12.39 -11.41
N GLU A 185 55.94 13.70 -11.21
CA GLU A 185 57.19 14.41 -11.53
C GLU A 185 58.32 14.02 -10.59
N ARG A 186 58.04 13.93 -9.29
CA ARG A 186 59.00 13.54 -8.26
C ARG A 186 59.53 12.11 -8.44
N LYS A 187 58.65 11.15 -8.74
CA LYS A 187 58.97 9.72 -8.95
C LYS A 187 59.28 9.39 -10.43
N GLN A 188 59.26 10.38 -11.33
CA GLN A 188 59.47 10.24 -12.78
C GLN A 188 58.56 9.19 -13.46
N LEU A 189 57.27 9.17 -13.12
CA LEU A 189 56.28 8.23 -13.65
C LEU A 189 55.83 8.63 -15.07
N ARG A 190 56.55 8.14 -16.10
CA ARG A 190 56.30 8.48 -17.52
C ARG A 190 54.86 8.23 -17.98
N ASN A 191 54.24 7.11 -17.58
CA ASN A 191 52.89 6.75 -17.99
C ASN A 191 51.84 7.82 -17.67
N ILE A 192 51.98 8.53 -16.55
CA ILE A 192 51.06 9.59 -16.13
C ILE A 192 51.46 10.92 -16.79
N ILE A 193 52.76 11.21 -16.88
CA ILE A 193 53.27 12.47 -17.44
C ILE A 193 52.92 12.63 -18.92
N GLU A 194 53.02 11.55 -19.71
CA GLU A 194 52.70 11.57 -21.14
C GLU A 194 51.19 11.59 -21.41
N ASN A 195 50.38 11.06 -20.50
CA ASN A 195 48.93 10.94 -20.65
C ASN A 195 48.13 11.96 -19.82
N LYS A 196 48.74 13.08 -19.38
CA LYS A 196 48.08 14.11 -18.54
C LYS A 196 46.75 14.61 -19.14
N SER A 197 46.65 14.74 -20.46
CA SER A 197 45.44 15.19 -21.16
C SER A 197 44.29 14.17 -21.19
N ARG A 198 44.55 12.90 -20.84
CA ARG A 198 43.56 11.82 -20.82
C ARG A 198 42.95 11.60 -19.43
N ILE A 199 43.39 12.38 -18.44
CA ILE A 199 42.88 12.36 -17.06
C ILE A 199 41.84 13.48 -16.92
N ILE A 200 40.58 13.09 -16.71
CA ILE A 200 39.44 14.03 -16.67
C ILE A 200 38.96 14.19 -15.24
N LEU A 201 38.69 15.43 -14.85
CA LEU A 201 38.11 15.76 -13.55
C LEU A 201 36.61 15.98 -13.71
N VAL A 202 35.81 15.26 -12.91
CA VAL A 202 34.35 15.40 -12.90
C VAL A 202 33.86 15.62 -11.48
N HIS A 203 32.95 16.58 -11.31
CA HIS A 203 32.29 16.76 -10.02
C HIS A 203 31.15 15.75 -9.89
N THR A 204 31.05 15.11 -8.71
CA THR A 204 29.92 14.25 -8.36
C THR A 204 29.34 14.62 -7.01
N SER A 205 28.08 14.30 -6.76
CA SER A 205 27.42 14.53 -5.47
C SER A 205 28.01 13.65 -4.34
N SER A 206 28.57 12.48 -4.69
CA SER A 206 29.04 11.47 -3.74
C SER A 206 30.21 10.66 -4.33
N GLY A 207 30.99 10.00 -3.47
CA GLY A 207 32.10 9.10 -3.84
C GLY A 207 31.72 7.62 -4.00
N TYR A 208 30.43 7.27 -3.89
CA TYR A 208 29.94 5.89 -3.97
C TYR A 208 29.46 5.51 -5.38
N LYS A 209 29.19 4.21 -5.62
CA LYS A 209 28.89 3.64 -6.95
C LYS A 209 27.72 4.32 -7.69
N HIS A 210 26.68 4.77 -6.97
CA HIS A 210 25.53 5.44 -7.59
C HIS A 210 25.88 6.74 -8.34
N SER A 211 26.95 7.43 -7.91
CA SER A 211 27.43 8.66 -8.55
C SER A 211 28.07 8.42 -9.92
N LEU A 212 28.36 7.16 -10.28
CA LEU A 212 28.87 6.83 -11.62
C LEU A 212 27.92 7.28 -12.73
N ARG A 213 26.62 7.39 -12.42
CA ARG A 213 25.63 7.95 -13.36
C ARG A 213 25.97 9.41 -13.72
N GLU A 214 26.23 10.24 -12.71
CA GLU A 214 26.60 11.65 -12.93
C GLU A 214 27.92 11.77 -13.71
N VAL A 215 28.86 10.85 -13.48
CA VAL A 215 30.12 10.79 -14.23
C VAL A 215 29.88 10.47 -15.70
N LEU A 216 29.01 9.50 -15.98
CA LEU A 216 28.67 9.08 -17.34
C LEU A 216 27.79 10.12 -18.05
N ASP A 217 27.01 10.91 -17.34
CA ASP A 217 26.20 11.99 -17.92
C ASP A 217 27.03 13.27 -18.22
N ALA A 218 28.26 13.37 -17.70
CA ALA A 218 29.11 14.54 -17.92
C ALA A 218 29.50 14.68 -19.42
N PRO A 219 29.29 15.84 -20.06
CA PRO A 219 29.50 16.01 -21.50
C PRO A 219 30.95 15.78 -21.93
N ASN A 220 31.91 16.12 -21.07
CA ASN A 220 33.34 15.93 -21.32
C ASN A 220 33.71 14.43 -21.37
N VAL A 221 33.03 13.60 -20.58
CA VAL A 221 33.22 12.15 -20.56
C VAL A 221 32.52 11.52 -21.77
N MET A 222 31.25 11.86 -22.01
CA MET A 222 30.46 11.33 -23.13
C MET A 222 31.11 11.54 -24.50
N ASN A 223 31.73 12.71 -24.72
CA ASN A 223 32.44 12.99 -25.96
C ASN A 223 33.62 12.05 -26.20
N MET A 224 34.30 11.59 -25.14
CA MET A 224 35.45 10.68 -25.25
C MET A 224 35.04 9.21 -25.35
N ILE A 225 33.88 8.83 -24.80
CA ILE A 225 33.38 7.45 -24.80
C ILE A 225 32.31 7.18 -25.86
N LYS A 226 32.00 8.14 -26.75
CA LYS A 226 30.93 8.08 -27.75
C LYS A 226 30.92 6.79 -28.60
N ASP A 227 32.09 6.23 -28.88
CA ASP A 227 32.24 5.03 -29.72
C ASP A 227 32.36 3.72 -28.92
N THR A 228 32.11 3.76 -27.60
CA THR A 228 32.20 2.58 -26.73
C THR A 228 30.85 1.87 -26.63
N GLN A 229 30.88 0.56 -26.38
CA GLN A 229 29.67 -0.24 -26.13
C GLN A 229 28.85 0.33 -24.95
N ALA A 230 29.53 0.76 -23.88
CA ALA A 230 28.88 1.35 -22.71
C ALA A 230 28.08 2.61 -23.06
N ALA A 231 28.61 3.49 -23.91
CA ALA A 231 27.90 4.69 -24.36
C ALA A 231 26.68 4.35 -25.24
N GLN A 232 26.77 3.30 -26.06
CA GLN A 232 25.63 2.82 -26.84
C GLN A 232 24.53 2.26 -25.93
N GLU A 233 24.88 1.47 -24.92
CA GLU A 233 23.93 0.91 -23.95
C GLU A 233 23.21 2.01 -23.15
N VAL A 234 23.93 3.03 -22.68
CA VAL A 234 23.34 4.19 -21.99
C VAL A 234 22.35 4.91 -22.91
N ARG A 235 22.73 5.15 -24.16
CA ARG A 235 21.87 5.83 -25.14
C ARG A 235 20.60 5.05 -25.45
N VAL A 236 20.70 3.74 -25.69
CA VAL A 236 19.54 2.88 -25.99
C VAL A 236 18.59 2.81 -24.80
N LEU A 237 19.10 2.80 -23.57
CA LEU A 237 18.27 2.82 -22.37
C LEU A 237 17.57 4.17 -22.18
N GLN A 238 18.26 5.29 -22.45
CA GLN A 238 17.64 6.62 -22.47
C GLN A 238 16.58 6.73 -23.55
N ASP A 239 16.83 6.20 -24.75
CA ASP A 239 15.86 6.15 -25.84
C ASP A 239 14.61 5.35 -25.43
N PHE A 240 14.77 4.24 -24.70
CA PHE A 240 13.66 3.46 -24.16
C PHE A 240 12.81 4.27 -23.15
N PHE A 241 13.43 4.89 -22.13
CA PHE A 241 12.70 5.70 -21.15
C PHE A 241 12.07 6.96 -21.77
N GLY A 242 12.73 7.54 -22.77
CA GLY A 242 12.20 8.64 -23.56
C GLY A 242 10.98 8.22 -24.38
N MET A 243 11.01 7.02 -24.96
CA MET A 243 9.86 6.45 -25.67
C MET A 243 8.71 6.16 -24.71
N LEU A 244 8.99 5.56 -23.55
CA LEU A 244 7.97 5.26 -22.54
C LEU A 244 7.24 6.52 -22.04
N SER A 245 7.95 7.65 -21.95
CA SER A 245 7.36 8.93 -21.53
C SER A 245 6.57 9.64 -22.64
N ASN A 246 7.04 9.57 -23.89
CA ASN A 246 6.46 10.33 -25.00
C ASN A 246 5.40 9.55 -25.80
N ASP A 247 5.59 8.23 -25.95
CA ASP A 247 4.76 7.33 -26.75
C ASP A 247 4.76 5.93 -26.11
N PRO A 248 3.96 5.74 -25.02
CA PRO A 248 3.98 4.52 -24.22
C PRO A 248 3.60 3.28 -25.03
N ASP A 249 2.74 3.41 -26.05
CA ASP A 249 2.32 2.29 -26.90
C ASP A 249 3.47 1.70 -27.74
N ARG A 250 4.61 2.41 -27.84
CA ARG A 250 5.80 1.99 -28.57
C ARG A 250 6.94 1.50 -27.69
N ALA A 251 6.74 1.38 -26.39
CA ALA A 251 7.73 0.86 -25.46
C ALA A 251 7.07 -0.14 -24.51
N CYS A 252 7.64 -1.33 -24.36
CA CYS A 252 7.12 -2.32 -23.43
C CYS A 252 8.24 -2.94 -22.60
N TYR A 253 7.94 -3.33 -21.38
CA TYR A 253 8.88 -4.00 -20.48
C TYR A 253 8.24 -5.20 -19.80
N GLY A 254 9.05 -6.18 -19.42
CA GLY A 254 8.61 -7.42 -18.80
C GLY A 254 8.59 -8.61 -19.76
N PRO A 255 8.86 -9.84 -19.28
CA PRO A 255 9.05 -11.01 -20.15
C PRO A 255 7.85 -11.31 -21.06
N LYS A 256 6.63 -11.20 -20.54
CA LYS A 256 5.40 -11.50 -21.31
C LYS A 256 5.09 -10.42 -22.34
N HIS A 257 5.23 -9.14 -22.00
CA HIS A 257 4.96 -8.05 -22.93
C HIS A 257 5.93 -8.10 -24.11
N VAL A 258 7.20 -8.37 -23.82
CA VAL A 258 8.23 -8.57 -24.86
C VAL A 258 7.92 -9.80 -25.70
N GLU A 259 7.44 -10.90 -25.12
CA GLU A 259 7.05 -12.08 -25.91
C GLU A 259 5.86 -11.82 -26.83
N VAL A 260 4.81 -11.15 -26.37
CA VAL A 260 3.67 -10.83 -27.22
C VAL A 260 4.05 -9.82 -28.30
N ALA A 261 4.86 -8.82 -27.96
CA ALA A 261 5.43 -7.91 -28.94
C ALA A 261 6.30 -8.65 -29.98
N HIS A 262 6.99 -9.71 -29.56
CA HIS A 262 7.75 -10.58 -30.45
C HIS A 262 6.85 -11.40 -31.37
N GLU A 263 5.78 -12.03 -30.84
CA GLU A 263 4.79 -12.79 -31.63
C GLU A 263 4.13 -11.92 -32.71
N ARG A 264 3.89 -10.64 -32.39
CA ARG A 264 3.37 -9.65 -33.35
C ARG A 264 4.45 -9.03 -34.24
N MET A 265 5.71 -9.48 -34.15
CA MET A 265 6.85 -8.96 -34.92
C MET A 265 7.07 -7.45 -34.77
N ALA A 266 6.67 -6.91 -33.62
CA ALA A 266 6.69 -5.48 -33.33
C ALA A 266 8.04 -5.01 -32.78
N ILE A 267 8.91 -5.90 -32.31
CA ILE A 267 10.18 -5.50 -31.68
C ILE A 267 11.14 -4.88 -32.71
N GLN A 268 11.56 -3.64 -32.42
CA GLN A 268 12.66 -2.98 -33.11
C GLN A 268 13.98 -3.22 -32.38
N THR A 269 14.00 -2.89 -31.09
CA THR A 269 15.20 -2.97 -30.24
C THR A 269 14.85 -3.72 -28.95
N LEU A 270 15.52 -4.84 -28.69
CA LEU A 270 15.41 -5.62 -27.46
C LEU A 270 16.55 -5.28 -26.50
N LEU A 271 16.20 -4.95 -25.26
CA LEU A 271 17.13 -4.73 -24.15
C LEU A 271 16.98 -5.91 -23.18
N ILE A 272 18.07 -6.60 -22.85
CA ILE A 272 18.02 -7.74 -21.92
C ILE A 272 19.26 -7.75 -21.02
N THR A 273 19.11 -8.03 -19.73
CA THR A 273 20.24 -8.16 -18.81
C THR A 273 20.90 -9.53 -18.90
N ASP A 274 22.21 -9.57 -18.62
CA ASP A 274 22.98 -10.81 -18.59
C ASP A 274 22.59 -11.76 -17.45
N GLU A 275 21.98 -11.23 -16.39
CA GLU A 275 21.46 -11.98 -15.24
C GLU A 275 20.39 -13.01 -15.63
N LEU A 276 19.54 -12.67 -16.60
CA LEU A 276 18.50 -13.59 -17.11
C LEU A 276 19.09 -14.84 -17.79
N PHE A 277 20.32 -14.75 -18.31
CA PHE A 277 21.06 -15.88 -18.87
C PHE A 277 21.84 -16.68 -17.81
N ARG A 278 22.06 -16.10 -16.62
CA ARG A 278 22.75 -16.74 -15.50
C ARG A 278 21.80 -17.45 -14.54
N ASN A 279 20.51 -17.53 -14.86
CA ASN A 279 19.48 -18.17 -14.03
C ASN A 279 19.75 -19.68 -13.81
N ALA A 280 19.54 -20.19 -12.61
CA ALA A 280 19.72 -21.60 -12.28
C ALA A 280 18.79 -22.52 -13.09
N ASP A 281 17.58 -22.05 -13.41
CA ASP A 281 16.60 -22.79 -14.21
C ASP A 281 17.04 -22.87 -15.69
N VAL A 282 17.24 -24.09 -16.18
CA VAL A 282 17.65 -24.38 -17.56
C VAL A 282 16.55 -23.98 -18.54
N VAL A 283 15.28 -24.15 -18.17
CA VAL A 283 14.14 -23.85 -19.06
C VAL A 283 14.03 -22.35 -19.29
N ALA A 284 14.17 -21.55 -18.22
CA ALA A 284 14.18 -20.09 -18.31
C ALA A 284 15.34 -19.56 -19.17
N ARG A 285 16.55 -20.13 -19.02
CA ARG A 285 17.71 -19.75 -19.85
C ARG A 285 17.49 -20.04 -21.33
N GLN A 286 16.97 -21.23 -21.66
CA GLN A 286 16.68 -21.60 -23.05
C GLN A 286 15.61 -20.69 -23.66
N ARG A 287 14.59 -20.30 -22.88
CA ARG A 287 13.53 -19.39 -23.31
C ARG A 287 14.09 -18.03 -23.76
N TYR A 288 14.90 -17.37 -22.93
CA TYR A 288 15.49 -16.06 -23.29
C TYR A 288 16.54 -16.18 -24.41
N ALA A 289 17.31 -17.27 -24.45
CA ALA A 289 18.24 -17.52 -25.55
C ALA A 289 17.51 -17.68 -26.90
N ASN A 290 16.39 -18.40 -26.91
CA ASN A 290 15.54 -18.55 -28.10
C ASN A 290 14.90 -17.22 -28.51
N LEU A 291 14.42 -16.43 -27.55
CA LEU A 291 13.85 -15.11 -27.81
C LEU A 291 14.88 -14.17 -28.47
N VAL A 292 16.10 -14.08 -27.92
CA VAL A 292 17.17 -13.26 -28.50
C VAL A 292 17.52 -13.70 -29.92
N LYS A 293 17.58 -15.01 -30.16
CA LYS A 293 17.84 -15.54 -31.51
C LYS A 293 16.71 -15.16 -32.47
N SER A 294 15.47 -15.39 -32.07
CA SER A 294 14.28 -15.14 -32.90
C SER A 294 14.11 -13.64 -33.21
N VAL A 295 14.40 -12.75 -32.27
CA VAL A 295 14.37 -11.29 -32.51
C VAL A 295 15.44 -10.87 -33.52
N LYS A 296 16.65 -11.45 -33.46
CA LYS A 296 17.70 -11.20 -34.47
C LYS A 296 17.28 -11.73 -35.85
N ASP A 297 16.70 -12.93 -35.91
CA ASP A 297 16.21 -13.55 -37.15
C ASP A 297 15.05 -12.73 -37.77
N SER A 298 14.26 -12.06 -36.93
CA SER A 298 13.19 -11.13 -37.30
C SER A 298 13.70 -9.73 -37.73
N GLY A 299 15.02 -9.53 -37.73
CA GLY A 299 15.67 -8.27 -38.10
C GLY A 299 15.60 -7.16 -37.03
N GLY A 300 15.36 -7.51 -35.76
CA GLY A 300 15.46 -6.59 -34.62
C GLY A 300 16.88 -6.51 -34.05
N THR A 301 17.23 -5.39 -33.43
CA THR A 301 18.52 -5.21 -32.74
C THR A 301 18.41 -5.71 -31.30
N VAL A 302 19.47 -6.35 -30.78
CA VAL A 302 19.49 -6.87 -29.40
C VAL A 302 20.71 -6.31 -28.68
N HIS A 303 20.47 -5.69 -27.53
CA HIS A 303 21.49 -5.18 -26.61
C HIS A 303 21.45 -5.97 -25.31
N ILE A 304 22.57 -6.61 -24.98
CA ILE A 304 22.73 -7.37 -23.73
C ILE A 304 23.47 -6.48 -22.73
N PHE A 305 22.77 -6.09 -21.66
CA PHE A 305 23.28 -5.22 -20.62
C PHE A 305 23.96 -6.04 -19.52
N SER A 306 25.16 -5.62 -19.13
CA SER A 306 25.85 -6.21 -17.98
C SER A 306 25.20 -5.73 -16.68
N SER A 307 24.80 -6.65 -15.81
CA SER A 307 24.30 -6.37 -14.46
C SER A 307 25.31 -5.62 -13.57
N LEU A 308 26.59 -5.56 -13.95
CA LEU A 308 27.62 -4.78 -13.24
C LEU A 308 27.65 -3.30 -13.65
N HIS A 309 27.05 -2.94 -14.80
CA HIS A 309 27.00 -1.58 -15.32
C HIS A 309 25.71 -0.87 -14.88
N VAL A 310 25.77 0.45 -14.68
CA VAL A 310 24.65 1.26 -14.15
C VAL A 310 23.39 1.13 -15.02
N SER A 311 23.54 1.07 -16.35
CA SER A 311 22.40 0.85 -17.27
C SER A 311 21.79 -0.55 -17.13
N GLY A 312 22.58 -1.57 -16.83
CA GLY A 312 22.07 -2.92 -16.56
C GLY A 312 21.36 -3.02 -15.22
N GLU A 313 21.86 -2.35 -14.18
CA GLU A 313 21.18 -2.23 -12.89
C GLU A 313 19.81 -1.53 -13.04
N GLN A 314 19.74 -0.44 -13.82
CA GLN A 314 18.49 0.27 -14.10
C GLN A 314 17.48 -0.59 -14.86
N LEU A 315 17.93 -1.35 -15.86
CA LEU A 315 17.06 -2.28 -16.58
C LEU A 315 16.59 -3.44 -15.66
N ALA A 316 17.45 -3.91 -14.75
CA ALA A 316 17.11 -4.94 -13.77
C ALA A 316 16.09 -4.45 -12.73
N GLN A 317 16.14 -3.17 -12.33
CA GLN A 317 15.19 -2.57 -11.38
C GLN A 317 13.74 -2.60 -11.87
N ILE A 318 13.51 -2.56 -13.19
CA ILE A 318 12.17 -2.77 -13.74
C ILE A 318 11.86 -4.27 -13.86
N THR A 319 12.50 -4.98 -14.79
CA THR A 319 12.22 -6.41 -15.04
C THR A 319 13.40 -7.18 -15.63
N GLY A 320 14.52 -6.50 -15.93
CA GLY A 320 15.66 -7.07 -16.64
C GLY A 320 15.46 -7.27 -18.15
N ILE A 321 14.26 -7.02 -18.69
CA ILE A 321 13.97 -7.15 -20.12
C ILE A 321 12.98 -6.09 -20.60
N ALA A 322 13.32 -5.39 -21.68
CA ALA A 322 12.49 -4.35 -22.27
C ALA A 322 12.63 -4.32 -23.79
N ALA A 323 11.68 -3.69 -24.49
CA ALA A 323 11.72 -3.54 -25.93
C ALA A 323 11.15 -2.20 -26.40
N ILE A 324 11.76 -1.65 -27.44
CA ILE A 324 11.24 -0.54 -28.25
C ILE A 324 10.59 -1.14 -29.49
N LEU A 325 9.39 -0.66 -29.82
CA LEU A 325 8.53 -1.23 -30.86
C LEU A 325 8.54 -0.40 -32.16
N ARG A 326 8.45 -1.10 -33.29
CA ARG A 326 8.39 -0.54 -34.65
C ARG A 326 7.10 0.23 -34.90
N PHE A 327 6.01 -0.22 -34.31
CA PHE A 327 4.68 0.37 -34.40
C PHE A 327 3.99 0.29 -33.03
N PRO A 328 3.08 1.23 -32.72
CA PRO A 328 2.37 1.25 -31.44
C PRO A 328 1.49 0.01 -31.30
N LEU A 329 1.49 -0.58 -30.11
CA LEU A 329 0.64 -1.69 -29.71
C LEU A 329 -0.24 -1.25 -28.52
N PRO A 330 -1.37 -0.57 -28.78
CA PRO A 330 -2.25 -0.06 -27.73
C PRO A 330 -2.87 -1.17 -26.87
N ASP A 331 -2.97 -2.41 -27.40
CA ASP A 331 -3.51 -3.56 -26.68
C ASP A 331 -2.54 -4.13 -25.61
N LEU A 332 -1.31 -3.61 -25.46
CA LEU A 332 -0.36 -4.13 -24.46
C LEU A 332 -0.77 -3.77 -23.02
N ASP A 333 -1.43 -2.64 -22.82
CA ASP A 333 -2.05 -2.30 -21.53
C ASP A 333 -3.32 -3.15 -21.29
N ASP A 334 -4.03 -3.50 -22.37
CA ASP A 334 -5.10 -4.49 -22.33
C ASP A 334 -4.59 -5.91 -22.10
N ILE A 335 -3.28 -6.15 -22.24
CA ILE A 335 -2.60 -7.37 -21.80
C ILE A 335 -2.26 -7.28 -20.31
N GLU A 336 -2.04 -6.10 -19.71
CA GLU A 336 -2.12 -5.98 -18.25
C GLU A 336 -3.53 -6.31 -17.74
N ILE A 337 -4.59 -5.86 -18.43
CA ILE A 337 -5.98 -6.14 -18.05
C ILE A 337 -6.37 -7.59 -18.41
N GLY A 338 -5.88 -8.10 -19.53
CA GLY A 338 -6.17 -9.41 -20.13
C GLY A 338 -5.33 -10.57 -19.60
N VAL A 339 -4.08 -10.32 -19.21
CA VAL A 339 -3.21 -11.28 -18.48
C VAL A 339 -3.46 -11.23 -16.98
N ARG A 340 -3.99 -10.12 -16.43
CA ARG A 340 -4.65 -10.17 -15.12
C ARG A 340 -6.03 -10.86 -15.17
N GLN A 341 -6.60 -11.11 -16.37
CA GLN A 341 -7.92 -11.75 -16.57
C GLN A 341 -7.94 -13.20 -17.12
N ASN A 342 -6.84 -13.80 -17.57
CA ASN A 342 -6.77 -15.21 -18.02
C ASN A 342 -5.68 -15.96 -17.23
N ASP A 343 -5.85 -17.09 -16.54
CA ASP A 343 -6.78 -18.22 -16.66
C ASP A 343 -7.01 -18.86 -15.27
N GLY A 344 -8.07 -18.45 -14.58
CA GLY A 344 -8.63 -19.23 -13.49
C GLY A 344 -9.82 -20.00 -14.05
N ASN A 345 -9.61 -21.21 -14.57
CA ASN A 345 -10.76 -22.09 -14.80
C ASN A 345 -11.50 -22.23 -13.47
N ILE A 346 -12.82 -22.09 -13.50
CA ILE A 346 -13.63 -22.32 -12.30
C ILE A 346 -13.48 -23.79 -11.93
N THR A 347 -12.63 -24.08 -10.95
CA THR A 347 -12.45 -25.45 -10.47
C THR A 347 -13.61 -25.81 -9.57
N ASN A 348 -14.08 -27.06 -9.68
CA ASN A 348 -15.05 -27.62 -8.74
C ASN A 348 -14.55 -27.53 -7.28
N PHE A 349 -13.23 -27.53 -7.08
CA PHE A 349 -12.61 -27.36 -5.78
C PHE A 349 -12.96 -26.01 -5.13
N VAL A 350 -12.84 -24.90 -5.87
CA VAL A 350 -13.21 -23.56 -5.36
C VAL A 350 -14.69 -23.46 -5.10
N LEU A 351 -15.52 -23.94 -6.04
CA LEU A 351 -16.99 -23.90 -5.89
C LEU A 351 -17.44 -24.64 -4.62
N VAL A 352 -16.95 -25.86 -4.40
CA VAL A 352 -17.30 -26.66 -3.21
C VAL A 352 -16.82 -25.98 -1.93
N ASN A 353 -15.58 -25.48 -1.89
CA ASN A 353 -15.07 -24.80 -0.69
C ASN A 353 -15.87 -23.52 -0.37
N CYS A 354 -16.20 -22.72 -1.38
CA CYS A 354 -17.04 -21.53 -1.21
C CYS A 354 -18.48 -21.89 -0.77
N LEU A 355 -19.07 -22.95 -1.32
CA LEU A 355 -20.40 -23.42 -0.92
C LEU A 355 -20.43 -23.86 0.55
N VAL A 356 -19.43 -24.60 1.00
CA VAL A 356 -19.30 -25.04 2.40
C VAL A 356 -19.09 -23.83 3.31
N ALA A 357 -18.23 -22.89 2.92
CA ALA A 357 -18.01 -21.67 3.70
C ALA A 357 -19.28 -20.81 3.80
N ALA A 358 -20.09 -20.78 2.76
CA ALA A 358 -21.35 -20.06 2.73
C ALA A 358 -22.43 -20.63 3.67
N TRP A 359 -22.29 -21.87 4.19
CA TRP A 359 -23.23 -22.41 5.18
C TRP A 359 -23.24 -21.64 6.49
N ALA A 360 -22.23 -20.81 6.77
CA ALA A 360 -22.26 -19.81 7.83
C ALA A 360 -23.51 -18.90 7.75
N GLY A 361 -23.99 -18.61 6.54
CA GLY A 361 -25.24 -17.87 6.33
C GLY A 361 -26.47 -18.59 6.88
N LEU A 362 -26.51 -19.93 6.84
CA LEU A 362 -27.63 -20.71 7.37
C LEU A 362 -27.79 -20.51 8.89
N LEU A 363 -26.69 -20.41 9.64
CA LEU A 363 -26.73 -20.21 11.09
C LEU A 363 -27.42 -18.89 11.45
N PHE A 364 -27.03 -17.81 10.76
CA PHE A 364 -27.59 -16.48 10.97
C PHE A 364 -29.05 -16.41 10.48
N GLY A 365 -29.33 -16.95 9.30
CA GLY A 365 -30.67 -16.99 8.72
C GLY A 365 -31.66 -17.79 9.57
N TYR A 366 -31.24 -18.95 10.08
CA TYR A 366 -32.07 -19.80 10.93
C TYR A 366 -32.48 -19.08 12.22
N ASP A 367 -31.55 -18.39 12.89
CA ASP A 367 -31.86 -17.64 14.11
C ASP A 367 -32.76 -16.42 13.84
N SER A 368 -32.50 -15.72 12.72
CA SER A 368 -33.29 -14.56 12.26
C SER A 368 -34.71 -14.93 11.85
N GLY A 369 -34.94 -16.17 11.39
CA GLY A 369 -36.25 -16.71 11.03
C GLY A 369 -37.24 -16.89 12.19
N GLY A 370 -36.87 -16.48 13.41
CA GLY A 370 -37.79 -16.23 14.50
C GLY A 370 -38.28 -17.50 15.19
N VAL A 371 -37.46 -18.08 16.06
CA VAL A 371 -37.80 -19.27 16.86
C VAL A 371 -38.81 -18.99 18.02
N ILE A 372 -39.36 -17.77 18.14
CA ILE A 372 -39.99 -17.30 19.40
C ILE A 372 -41.53 -17.30 19.40
N SER A 373 -42.19 -17.63 18.30
CA SER A 373 -43.64 -17.37 18.19
C SER A 373 -44.54 -18.57 18.54
N ARG A 374 -44.46 -19.11 19.77
CA ARG A 374 -45.48 -20.07 20.25
C ARG A 374 -45.96 -19.82 21.69
N GLU A 375 -47.27 -19.85 21.84
CA GLU A 375 -48.01 -19.70 23.11
C GLU A 375 -47.56 -20.68 24.20
N ALA A 376 -47.26 -21.94 23.84
CA ALA A 376 -46.78 -22.94 24.80
C ALA A 376 -45.36 -22.67 25.33
N PHE A 377 -44.48 -22.06 24.51
CA PHE A 377 -43.12 -21.69 24.92
C PHE A 377 -43.15 -20.44 25.81
N LEU A 378 -43.93 -19.43 25.41
CA LEU A 378 -44.21 -18.24 26.20
C LEU A 378 -44.83 -18.59 27.55
N ARG A 379 -45.82 -19.50 27.59
CA ARG A 379 -46.47 -19.93 28.84
C ARG A 379 -45.51 -20.61 29.82
N LYS A 380 -44.48 -21.31 29.33
CA LYS A 380 -43.52 -22.05 30.18
C LYS A 380 -42.33 -21.21 30.64
N PHE A 381 -41.76 -20.38 29.77
CA PHE A 381 -40.53 -19.63 30.07
C PHE A 381 -40.78 -18.15 30.37
N PHE A 382 -41.91 -17.59 29.95
CA PHE A 382 -42.28 -16.17 30.12
C PHE A 382 -43.76 -16.01 30.54
N PRO A 383 -44.17 -16.55 31.70
CA PRO A 383 -45.59 -16.61 32.10
C PRO A 383 -46.25 -15.23 32.31
N SER A 384 -45.48 -14.19 32.67
CA SER A 384 -45.97 -12.81 32.77
C SER A 384 -46.29 -12.21 31.40
N ALA A 385 -45.43 -12.41 30.40
CA ALA A 385 -45.68 -11.97 29.02
C ALA A 385 -46.90 -12.69 28.39
N PHE A 386 -47.17 -13.93 28.81
CA PHE A 386 -48.33 -14.69 28.36
C PHE A 386 -49.65 -14.11 28.90
N LYS A 387 -49.71 -13.79 30.20
CA LYS A 387 -50.92 -13.22 30.85
C LYS A 387 -51.31 -11.85 30.28
N GLU A 388 -50.34 -10.99 30.01
CA GLU A 388 -50.62 -9.67 29.41
C GLU A 388 -51.09 -9.76 27.96
N ARG A 389 -50.70 -10.81 27.23
CA ARG A 389 -51.13 -11.06 25.84
C ARG A 389 -52.59 -11.50 25.73
N GLU A 390 -53.13 -12.17 26.75
CA GLU A 390 -54.56 -12.50 26.84
C GLU A 390 -55.41 -11.31 27.28
N ALA A 391 -54.84 -10.35 28.00
CA ALA A 391 -55.55 -9.19 28.54
C ALA A 391 -55.80 -8.06 27.51
N ASP A 392 -54.93 -7.91 26.49
CA ASP A 392 -55.02 -6.81 25.52
C ASP A 392 -55.26 -7.34 24.09
N ASN A 393 -56.53 -7.65 23.79
CA ASN A 393 -56.95 -8.14 22.48
C ASN A 393 -57.12 -7.01 21.44
N GLU A 394 -57.18 -5.75 21.87
CA GLU A 394 -57.73 -4.66 21.04
C GLU A 394 -56.68 -3.81 20.30
N ASN A 395 -55.48 -3.55 20.83
CA ASN A 395 -54.56 -2.63 20.16
C ASN A 395 -53.76 -3.27 19.00
N MET A 396 -53.78 -2.67 17.80
CA MET A 396 -53.14 -3.20 16.57
C MET A 396 -51.60 -3.06 16.56
N TYR A 397 -51.07 -2.20 17.43
CA TYR A 397 -49.69 -1.73 17.39
C TYR A 397 -48.85 -2.09 18.61
N CYS A 398 -49.48 -2.49 19.73
CA CYS A 398 -48.78 -2.62 21.01
C CYS A 398 -48.85 -4.03 21.57
N LYS A 399 -47.67 -4.59 21.89
CA LYS A 399 -47.52 -5.82 22.69
C LYS A 399 -46.98 -5.45 24.08
N PRO A 400 -47.35 -6.21 25.13
CA PRO A 400 -46.86 -5.97 26.47
C PRO A 400 -45.33 -6.04 26.55
N HIS A 401 -44.73 -5.07 27.25
CA HIS A 401 -43.29 -4.92 27.40
C HIS A 401 -42.77 -5.83 28.52
N ASN A 402 -42.30 -7.03 28.16
CA ASN A 402 -41.57 -7.86 29.12
C ASN A 402 -40.06 -7.73 28.90
N HIS A 403 -39.39 -7.04 29.82
CA HIS A 403 -37.93 -6.82 29.80
C HIS A 403 -37.14 -8.12 29.61
N LEU A 404 -37.61 -9.26 30.14
CA LEU A 404 -36.93 -10.54 30.03
C LEU A 404 -37.00 -11.14 28.60
N MET A 405 -38.12 -10.95 27.89
CA MET A 405 -38.29 -11.44 26.51
C MET A 405 -37.47 -10.61 25.52
N ILE A 406 -37.42 -9.30 25.77
CA ILE A 406 -36.62 -8.35 25.02
C ILE A 406 -35.13 -8.65 25.22
N LEU A 407 -34.68 -8.83 26.47
CA LEU A 407 -33.31 -9.23 26.81
C LEU A 407 -32.91 -10.57 26.18
N PHE A 408 -33.81 -11.55 26.20
CA PHE A 408 -33.59 -12.85 25.56
C PHE A 408 -33.35 -12.70 24.06
N THR A 409 -34.21 -11.96 23.35
CA THR A 409 -34.12 -11.76 21.90
C THR A 409 -32.88 -10.97 21.52
N SER A 410 -32.44 -10.05 22.38
CA SER A 410 -31.37 -9.11 22.05
C SER A 410 -29.98 -9.56 22.49
N SER A 411 -29.89 -10.50 23.43
CA SER A 411 -28.63 -11.05 23.93
C SER A 411 -27.75 -11.67 22.83
N VAL A 412 -28.37 -12.29 21.82
CA VAL A 412 -27.67 -12.91 20.67
C VAL A 412 -26.90 -11.86 19.85
N TYR A 413 -27.48 -10.68 19.64
CA TYR A 413 -26.86 -9.63 18.83
C TYR A 413 -25.70 -8.95 19.56
N ILE A 414 -25.84 -8.71 20.87
CA ILE A 414 -24.72 -8.20 21.68
C ILE A 414 -23.57 -9.21 21.70
N ALA A 415 -23.87 -10.50 21.89
CA ALA A 415 -22.85 -11.54 21.85
C ALA A 415 -22.18 -11.66 20.47
N ALA A 416 -22.95 -11.53 19.38
CA ALA A 416 -22.43 -11.49 18.01
C ALA A 416 -21.54 -10.27 17.75
N MET A 417 -21.90 -9.10 18.26
CA MET A 417 -21.09 -7.88 18.17
C MET A 417 -19.73 -8.07 18.85
N VAL A 418 -19.71 -8.49 20.12
CA VAL A 418 -18.46 -8.66 20.88
C VAL A 418 -17.60 -9.76 20.27
N SER A 419 -18.21 -10.88 19.88
CA SER A 419 -17.48 -12.00 19.28
C SER A 419 -16.89 -11.67 17.91
N ALA A 420 -17.55 -10.84 17.08
CA ALA A 420 -16.97 -10.39 15.81
C ALA A 420 -15.67 -9.59 16.01
N LEU A 421 -15.60 -8.73 17.03
CA LEU A 421 -14.37 -8.02 17.39
C LEU A 421 -13.25 -8.96 17.86
N VAL A 422 -13.61 -9.99 18.64
CA VAL A 422 -12.66 -11.03 19.09
C VAL A 422 -12.24 -11.95 17.94
N ALA A 423 -13.11 -12.16 16.95
CA ALA A 423 -12.82 -12.98 15.78
C ALA A 423 -11.69 -12.39 14.92
N SER A 424 -11.57 -11.07 14.83
CA SER A 424 -10.52 -10.41 14.04
C SER A 424 -9.07 -10.86 14.37
N PRO A 425 -8.61 -10.77 15.64
CA PRO A 425 -7.27 -11.25 16.00
C PRO A 425 -7.14 -12.77 15.91
N VAL A 426 -8.20 -13.53 16.22
CA VAL A 426 -8.19 -15.00 16.12
C VAL A 426 -8.04 -15.46 14.67
N THR A 427 -8.79 -14.87 13.74
CA THR A 427 -8.72 -15.14 12.30
C THR A 427 -7.34 -14.81 11.72
N ARG A 428 -6.68 -13.76 12.23
CA ARG A 428 -5.31 -13.41 11.81
C ARG A 428 -4.27 -14.40 12.35
N ALA A 429 -4.37 -14.78 13.62
CA ALA A 429 -3.39 -15.65 14.28
C ALA A 429 -3.52 -17.13 13.87
N PHE A 430 -4.75 -17.66 13.87
CA PHE A 430 -5.03 -19.08 13.66
C PHE A 430 -5.56 -19.40 12.26
N GLY A 431 -5.96 -18.40 11.49
CA GLY A 431 -6.47 -18.56 10.12
C GLY A 431 -8.00 -18.56 10.02
N ARG A 432 -8.52 -18.47 8.80
CA ARG A 432 -9.96 -18.29 8.53
C ARG A 432 -10.73 -19.57 8.84
N ASN A 433 -10.21 -20.72 8.44
CA ASN A 433 -10.87 -22.00 8.70
C ASN A 433 -11.05 -22.30 10.21
N ILE A 434 -10.02 -22.04 11.04
CA ILE A 434 -10.13 -22.31 12.48
C ILE A 434 -11.22 -21.42 13.11
N SER A 435 -11.33 -20.16 12.70
CA SER A 435 -12.42 -19.28 13.13
C SER A 435 -13.81 -19.80 12.74
N MET A 436 -13.96 -20.38 11.54
CA MET A 436 -15.22 -21.02 11.11
C MET A 436 -15.52 -22.29 11.93
N SER A 437 -14.50 -23.06 12.30
CA SER A 437 -14.66 -24.23 13.16
C SER A 437 -15.09 -23.85 14.58
N ILE A 438 -14.49 -22.78 15.14
CA ILE A 438 -14.90 -22.20 16.44
C ILE A 438 -16.35 -21.73 16.38
N SER A 439 -16.76 -21.11 15.26
CA SER A 439 -18.15 -20.71 15.03
C SER A 439 -19.12 -21.91 15.11
N GLY A 440 -18.86 -22.97 14.33
CA GLY A 440 -19.69 -24.16 14.32
C GLY A 440 -19.80 -24.83 15.71
N ALA A 441 -18.68 -24.95 16.43
CA ALA A 441 -18.64 -25.55 17.76
C ALA A 441 -19.40 -24.73 18.81
N THR A 442 -19.18 -23.41 18.85
CA THR A 442 -19.87 -22.53 19.81
C THR A 442 -21.36 -22.42 19.53
N TYR A 443 -21.76 -22.36 18.26
CA TYR A 443 -23.17 -22.39 17.87
C TYR A 443 -23.84 -23.73 18.24
N LEU A 444 -23.15 -24.86 18.02
CA LEU A 444 -23.65 -26.19 18.41
C LEU A 444 -23.90 -26.28 19.93
N ILE A 445 -22.97 -25.79 20.75
CA ILE A 445 -23.15 -25.71 22.21
C ILE A 445 -24.38 -24.86 22.54
N GLY A 446 -24.52 -23.69 21.92
CA GLY A 446 -25.67 -22.80 22.13
C GLY A 446 -27.01 -23.44 21.73
N ALA A 447 -27.04 -24.19 20.64
CA ALA A 447 -28.22 -24.90 20.15
C ALA A 447 -28.62 -26.04 21.11
N ILE A 448 -27.65 -26.84 21.58
CA ILE A 448 -27.90 -27.92 22.55
C ILE A 448 -28.42 -27.34 23.88
N LEU A 449 -27.79 -26.28 24.39
CA LEU A 449 -28.24 -25.60 25.61
C LEU A 449 -29.66 -25.04 25.46
N SER A 450 -29.97 -24.46 24.30
CA SER A 450 -31.30 -23.90 24.01
C SER A 450 -32.36 -25.01 23.89
N ALA A 451 -32.02 -26.15 23.29
CA ALA A 451 -32.92 -27.30 23.16
C ALA A 451 -33.18 -28.00 24.51
N ALA A 452 -32.14 -28.13 25.33
CA ALA A 452 -32.19 -28.78 26.65
C ALA A 452 -32.71 -27.86 27.77
N ALA A 453 -33.07 -26.62 27.45
CA ALA A 453 -33.34 -25.61 28.47
C ALA A 453 -34.49 -25.98 29.43
N VAL A 454 -34.22 -25.80 30.72
CA VAL A 454 -35.16 -25.99 31.84
C VAL A 454 -35.58 -24.69 32.50
N ASN A 455 -34.75 -23.64 32.41
CA ASN A 455 -35.00 -22.31 32.96
C ASN A 455 -34.66 -21.21 31.94
N ALA A 456 -35.13 -19.98 32.21
CA ALA A 456 -34.89 -18.83 31.32
C ALA A 456 -33.40 -18.42 31.24
N VAL A 457 -32.63 -18.63 32.31
CA VAL A 457 -31.19 -18.31 32.33
C VAL A 457 -30.40 -19.21 31.37
N MET A 458 -30.67 -20.52 31.34
CA MET A 458 -30.05 -21.45 30.40
C MET A 458 -30.39 -21.11 28.94
N LEU A 459 -31.59 -20.60 28.67
CA LEU A 459 -31.97 -20.06 27.36
C LEU A 459 -31.15 -18.83 26.97
N ILE A 460 -30.93 -17.88 27.90
CA ILE A 460 -30.11 -16.69 27.65
C ILE A 460 -28.64 -17.08 27.43
N ILE A 461 -28.11 -18.00 28.24
CA ILE A 461 -26.75 -18.53 28.04
C ILE A 461 -26.64 -19.21 26.67
N GLY A 462 -27.62 -20.05 26.30
CA GLY A 462 -27.69 -20.65 24.98
C GLY A 462 -27.65 -19.62 23.84
N ARG A 463 -28.42 -18.52 23.97
CA ARG A 463 -28.43 -17.40 23.02
C ARG A 463 -27.10 -16.67 22.92
N ILE A 464 -26.38 -16.50 24.04
CA ILE A 464 -25.05 -15.89 24.03
C ILE A 464 -24.09 -16.77 23.23
N PHE A 465 -24.10 -18.10 23.43
CA PHE A 465 -23.28 -19.03 22.65
C PHE A 465 -23.65 -19.04 21.15
N LEU A 466 -24.95 -19.00 20.81
CA LEU A 466 -25.41 -18.85 19.43
C LEU A 466 -24.88 -17.54 18.81
N GLY A 467 -24.92 -16.44 19.56
CA GLY A 467 -24.41 -15.14 19.12
C GLY A 467 -22.90 -15.16 18.88
N ILE A 468 -22.12 -15.79 19.78
CA ILE A 468 -20.68 -16.00 19.59
C ILE A 468 -20.42 -16.77 18.28
N GLY A 469 -21.19 -17.83 18.03
CA GLY A 469 -21.12 -18.59 16.79
C GLY A 469 -21.36 -17.71 15.56
N ILE A 470 -22.45 -16.92 15.56
CA ILE A 470 -22.82 -16.04 14.44
C ILE A 470 -21.74 -14.98 14.16
N GLY A 471 -21.19 -14.35 15.20
CA GLY A 471 -20.17 -13.30 15.03
C GLY A 471 -18.88 -13.83 14.38
N PHE A 472 -18.40 -15.00 14.82
CA PHE A 472 -17.27 -15.67 14.17
C PHE A 472 -17.62 -16.13 12.75
N ALA A 473 -18.84 -16.65 12.53
CA ALA A 473 -19.28 -17.16 11.23
C ALA A 473 -19.23 -16.06 10.17
N LEU A 474 -19.91 -14.94 10.43
CA LEU A 474 -20.06 -13.86 9.46
C LEU A 474 -18.71 -13.19 9.17
N GLN A 475 -17.91 -12.92 10.21
CA GLN A 475 -16.61 -12.26 10.04
C GLN A 475 -15.64 -13.11 9.20
N SER A 476 -15.48 -14.39 9.53
CA SER A 476 -14.48 -15.25 8.90
C SER A 476 -14.91 -15.75 7.52
N SER A 477 -16.19 -16.07 7.33
CA SER A 477 -16.70 -16.66 6.08
C SER A 477 -16.73 -15.65 4.94
N ILE A 478 -17.09 -14.39 5.21
CA ILE A 478 -17.07 -13.33 4.20
C ILE A 478 -15.63 -13.10 3.70
N ILE A 479 -14.66 -13.05 4.63
CA ILE A 479 -13.24 -12.93 4.25
C ILE A 479 -12.78 -14.15 3.46
N PHE A 480 -13.17 -15.35 3.90
CA PHE A 480 -12.82 -16.59 3.21
C PHE A 480 -13.33 -16.60 1.77
N LEU A 481 -14.59 -16.23 1.55
CA LEU A 481 -15.20 -16.16 0.22
C LEU A 481 -14.50 -15.13 -0.67
N SER A 482 -14.22 -13.93 -0.16
CA SER A 482 -13.55 -12.89 -0.93
C SER A 482 -12.08 -13.23 -1.27
N GLU A 483 -11.37 -13.97 -0.41
CA GLU A 483 -9.98 -14.39 -0.63
C GLU A 483 -9.84 -15.66 -1.47
N MET A 484 -10.86 -16.54 -1.51
CA MET A 484 -10.87 -17.76 -2.33
C MET A 484 -11.40 -17.51 -3.74
N ALA A 485 -12.31 -16.56 -3.89
CA ALA A 485 -13.02 -16.36 -5.13
C ALA A 485 -12.15 -15.68 -6.20
N PRO A 486 -12.16 -16.20 -7.44
CA PRO A 486 -11.61 -15.49 -8.60
C PRO A 486 -12.27 -14.13 -8.77
N ALA A 487 -11.53 -13.13 -9.24
CA ALA A 487 -11.99 -11.74 -9.30
C ALA A 487 -13.30 -11.54 -10.10
N PHE A 488 -13.51 -12.32 -11.17
CA PHE A 488 -14.66 -12.17 -12.07
C PHE A 488 -15.97 -12.80 -11.58
N ILE A 489 -15.93 -13.74 -10.62
CA ILE A 489 -17.12 -14.34 -9.97
C ILE A 489 -17.16 -14.09 -8.46
N ARG A 490 -16.34 -13.15 -7.96
CA ARG A 490 -16.22 -12.86 -6.53
C ARG A 490 -17.55 -12.40 -5.93
N GLY A 491 -18.32 -11.60 -6.69
CA GLY A 491 -19.62 -11.12 -6.26
C GLY A 491 -20.59 -12.29 -6.09
N ALA A 492 -20.73 -13.12 -7.13
CA ALA A 492 -21.61 -14.28 -7.12
C ALA A 492 -21.30 -15.24 -5.96
N LEU A 493 -20.02 -15.59 -5.75
CA LEU A 493 -19.62 -16.52 -4.69
C LEU A 493 -19.88 -15.98 -3.27
N ASN A 494 -19.69 -14.68 -3.06
CA ASN A 494 -20.07 -14.05 -1.79
C ASN A 494 -21.59 -14.01 -1.60
N PHE A 495 -22.36 -13.77 -2.67
CA PHE A 495 -23.82 -13.70 -2.59
C PHE A 495 -24.46 -15.05 -2.24
N ILE A 496 -23.77 -16.18 -2.46
CA ILE A 496 -24.19 -17.50 -1.97
C ILE A 496 -24.31 -17.51 -0.44
N LEU A 497 -23.49 -16.76 0.29
CA LEU A 497 -23.63 -16.63 1.74
C LEU A 497 -24.97 -15.96 2.09
N GLN A 498 -25.34 -14.88 1.40
CA GLN A 498 -26.63 -14.25 1.60
C GLN A 498 -27.80 -15.14 1.15
N LEU A 499 -27.64 -15.90 0.07
CA LEU A 499 -28.62 -16.90 -0.37
C LEU A 499 -28.88 -17.91 0.75
N ASN A 500 -27.81 -18.42 1.38
CA ASN A 500 -27.92 -19.30 2.53
C ASN A 500 -28.57 -18.64 3.76
N VAL A 501 -28.39 -17.33 3.98
CA VAL A 501 -29.18 -16.59 4.99
C VAL A 501 -30.67 -16.66 4.67
N THR A 502 -31.07 -16.37 3.43
CA THR A 502 -32.49 -16.40 3.03
C THR A 502 -33.10 -17.81 3.09
N ILE A 503 -32.33 -18.83 2.69
CA ILE A 503 -32.72 -20.25 2.83
C ILE A 503 -32.86 -20.60 4.31
N GLY A 504 -31.94 -20.16 5.17
CA GLY A 504 -32.02 -20.37 6.62
C GLY A 504 -33.31 -19.80 7.22
N ILE A 505 -33.68 -18.57 6.84
CA ILE A 505 -34.95 -17.93 7.25
C ILE A 505 -36.15 -18.75 6.78
N LEU A 506 -36.14 -19.20 5.52
CA LEU A 506 -37.23 -19.99 4.95
C LEU A 506 -37.38 -21.35 5.66
N VAL A 507 -36.27 -22.05 5.89
CA VAL A 507 -36.24 -23.33 6.61
C VAL A 507 -36.75 -23.14 8.05
N ALA A 508 -36.31 -22.09 8.75
CA ALA A 508 -36.81 -21.76 10.08
C ALA A 508 -38.33 -21.53 10.07
N ASN A 509 -38.87 -20.81 9.09
CA ASN A 509 -40.32 -20.60 8.95
C ASN A 509 -41.09 -21.91 8.73
N PHE A 510 -40.58 -22.82 7.89
CA PHE A 510 -41.20 -24.14 7.68
C PHE A 510 -41.09 -25.07 8.89
N VAL A 511 -39.95 -25.08 9.57
CA VAL A 511 -39.77 -25.82 10.83
C VAL A 511 -40.75 -25.28 11.88
N ASN A 512 -40.86 -23.95 11.99
CA ASN A 512 -41.80 -23.30 12.87
C ASN A 512 -43.25 -23.67 12.52
N TYR A 513 -43.61 -23.71 11.24
CA TYR A 513 -44.93 -24.18 10.79
C TYR A 513 -45.19 -25.66 11.12
N SER A 514 -44.18 -26.52 10.99
CA SER A 514 -44.28 -27.96 11.25
C SER A 514 -44.37 -28.28 12.74
N ALA A 515 -43.53 -27.63 13.54
CA ALA A 515 -43.65 -27.59 15.00
C ALA A 515 -45.03 -27.06 15.46
N GLY A 516 -45.75 -26.38 14.55
CA GLY A 516 -47.20 -26.09 14.51
C GLY A 516 -48.07 -27.15 15.08
N HIS A 517 -47.90 -28.31 14.48
CA HIS A 517 -48.88 -29.37 14.46
C HIS A 517 -48.59 -30.40 15.56
N ILE A 518 -47.46 -30.25 16.27
CA ILE A 518 -47.06 -31.12 17.37
C ILE A 518 -47.87 -30.77 18.63
N LYS A 519 -48.82 -31.65 18.98
CA LYS A 519 -49.58 -31.58 20.24
C LYS A 519 -48.65 -31.93 21.41
N GLY A 520 -48.77 -31.22 22.55
CA GLY A 520 -48.03 -31.54 23.79
C GLY A 520 -46.90 -30.58 24.20
N GLY A 521 -46.76 -29.40 23.59
CA GLY A 521 -45.83 -28.36 24.06
C GLY A 521 -44.34 -28.60 23.74
N TRP A 522 -44.00 -29.71 23.10
CA TRP A 522 -42.63 -30.04 22.66
C TRP A 522 -42.16 -29.26 21.43
N GLY A 523 -43.08 -28.66 20.65
CA GLY A 523 -42.75 -27.98 19.39
C GLY A 523 -41.72 -26.84 19.51
N GLY A 524 -41.71 -26.10 20.63
CA GLY A 524 -40.71 -25.04 20.85
C GLY A 524 -39.28 -25.57 20.99
N ARG A 525 -39.11 -26.73 21.64
CA ARG A 525 -37.82 -27.40 21.77
C ARG A 525 -37.36 -28.00 20.45
N VAL A 526 -38.27 -28.58 19.68
CA VAL A 526 -37.96 -29.14 18.34
C VAL A 526 -37.49 -28.04 17.40
N SER A 527 -38.11 -26.86 17.43
CA SER A 527 -37.65 -25.71 16.65
C SER A 527 -36.22 -25.33 17.06
N LEU A 528 -35.96 -25.05 18.34
CA LEU A 528 -34.60 -24.74 18.84
C LEU A 528 -33.57 -25.85 18.56
N ALA A 529 -33.96 -27.12 18.65
CA ALA A 529 -33.07 -28.26 18.41
C ALA A 529 -32.68 -28.40 16.94
N SER A 530 -33.54 -28.03 16.01
CA SER A 530 -33.21 -28.13 14.58
C SER A 530 -32.10 -27.16 14.13
N ALA A 531 -31.75 -26.17 14.96
CA ALA A 531 -30.56 -25.33 14.78
C ALA A 531 -29.24 -26.12 14.89
N ILE A 532 -29.26 -27.34 15.47
CA ILE A 532 -28.10 -28.23 15.54
C ILE A 532 -27.65 -28.69 14.14
N ILE A 533 -28.59 -28.84 13.20
CA ILE A 533 -28.30 -29.32 11.84
C ILE A 533 -27.37 -28.36 11.08
N PRO A 534 -27.69 -27.06 10.91
CA PRO A 534 -26.78 -26.13 10.23
C PRO A 534 -25.45 -25.96 10.98
N ALA A 535 -25.44 -26.09 12.30
CA ALA A 535 -24.21 -26.04 13.10
C ALA A 535 -23.26 -27.21 12.79
N LEU A 536 -23.80 -28.43 12.71
CA LEU A 536 -23.04 -29.63 12.36
C LEU A 536 -22.55 -29.58 10.91
N LEU A 537 -23.38 -29.08 9.98
CA LEU A 537 -22.98 -28.91 8.59
C LEU A 537 -21.76 -27.99 8.47
N LEU A 538 -21.77 -26.84 9.15
CA LEU A 538 -20.63 -25.93 9.15
C LEU A 538 -19.42 -26.52 9.87
N LEU A 539 -19.60 -27.12 11.05
CA LEU A 539 -18.50 -27.68 11.85
C LEU A 539 -17.79 -28.84 11.14
N VAL A 540 -18.55 -29.78 10.56
CA VAL A 540 -17.96 -30.90 9.81
C VAL A 540 -17.37 -30.39 8.51
N GLY A 541 -18.06 -29.47 7.82
CA GLY A 541 -17.57 -28.87 6.58
C GLY A 541 -16.25 -28.12 6.76
N SER A 542 -16.10 -27.33 7.83
CA SER A 542 -14.89 -26.56 8.11
C SER A 542 -13.68 -27.44 8.35
N LEU A 543 -13.83 -28.63 8.94
CA LEU A 543 -12.72 -29.57 9.12
C LEU A 543 -12.06 -30.01 7.80
N PHE A 544 -12.80 -29.99 6.69
CA PHE A 544 -12.30 -30.35 5.36
C PHE A 544 -11.85 -29.14 4.52
N LEU A 545 -12.13 -27.91 4.96
CA LEU A 545 -11.74 -26.70 4.23
C LEU A 545 -10.22 -26.44 4.33
N PRO A 546 -9.53 -26.09 3.22
CA PRO A 546 -8.22 -25.47 3.33
C PRO A 546 -8.34 -24.06 3.94
N ASP A 547 -7.23 -23.50 4.41
CA ASP A 547 -7.19 -22.06 4.75
C ASP A 547 -6.85 -21.22 3.51
N THR A 548 -7.02 -19.90 3.58
CA THR A 548 -6.78 -19.02 2.42
C THR A 548 -5.29 -18.84 2.11
N PRO A 549 -4.87 -18.70 0.82
CA PRO A 549 -3.48 -18.44 0.46
C PRO A 549 -2.89 -17.27 1.23
N ASN A 550 -3.66 -16.18 1.34
CA ASN A 550 -3.31 -14.99 2.11
C ASN A 550 -3.04 -15.30 3.59
N SER A 551 -3.94 -16.05 4.23
CA SER A 551 -3.78 -16.49 5.63
C SER A 551 -2.59 -17.42 5.84
N MET A 552 -2.31 -18.28 4.86
CA MET A 552 -1.18 -19.18 4.92
C MET A 552 0.15 -18.44 4.81
N LEU A 553 0.25 -17.45 3.92
CA LEU A 553 1.42 -16.59 3.80
C LEU A 553 1.62 -15.70 5.03
N ASP A 554 0.54 -15.14 5.58
CA ASP A 554 0.63 -14.28 6.78
C ASP A 554 1.19 -15.07 7.98
N ARG A 555 0.77 -16.33 8.13
CA ARG A 555 1.27 -17.24 9.19
C ARG A 555 2.61 -17.91 8.87
N GLY A 556 3.26 -17.59 7.75
CA GLY A 556 4.57 -18.13 7.40
C GLY A 556 4.57 -19.63 7.02
N GLN A 557 3.48 -20.12 6.42
CA GLN A 557 3.45 -21.49 5.88
C GLN A 557 4.43 -21.64 4.69
N PRO A 558 4.96 -22.85 4.44
CA PRO A 558 5.92 -23.08 3.36
C PRO A 558 5.38 -22.67 1.98
N ALA A 559 6.21 -22.00 1.17
CA ALA A 559 5.88 -21.52 -0.16
C ALA A 559 5.28 -22.63 -1.06
N ASP A 560 5.84 -23.84 -1.01
CA ASP A 560 5.37 -24.97 -1.80
C ASP A 560 3.92 -25.38 -1.49
N LYS A 561 3.50 -25.25 -0.23
CA LYS A 561 2.15 -25.59 0.20
C LYS A 561 1.13 -24.57 -0.32
N VAL A 562 1.50 -23.29 -0.32
CA VAL A 562 0.69 -22.20 -0.86
C VAL A 562 0.58 -22.29 -2.38
N LYS A 563 1.70 -22.55 -3.08
CA LYS A 563 1.71 -22.77 -4.53
C LYS A 563 0.86 -23.98 -4.93
N LYS A 564 0.93 -25.09 -4.18
CA LYS A 564 0.07 -26.27 -4.40
C LYS A 564 -1.42 -25.93 -4.24
N LEU A 565 -1.77 -25.09 -3.27
CA LEU A 565 -3.15 -24.64 -3.07
C LEU A 565 -3.61 -23.73 -4.22
N LEU A 566 -2.80 -22.75 -4.62
CA LEU A 566 -3.10 -21.87 -5.76
C LEU A 566 -3.32 -22.68 -7.06
N ARG A 567 -2.47 -23.67 -7.33
CA ARG A 567 -2.65 -24.59 -8.48
C ARG A 567 -3.98 -25.34 -8.42
N LYS A 568 -4.43 -25.75 -7.22
CA LYS A 568 -5.75 -26.39 -7.04
C LYS A 568 -6.91 -25.41 -7.21
N ILE A 569 -6.74 -24.16 -6.81
CA ILE A 569 -7.75 -23.11 -6.92
C ILE A 569 -7.98 -22.76 -8.40
N HIS A 570 -6.92 -22.44 -9.14
CA HIS A 570 -7.01 -21.98 -10.53
C HIS A 570 -7.03 -23.11 -11.57
N GLY A 571 -6.60 -24.33 -11.20
CA GLY A 571 -6.52 -25.45 -12.13
C GLY A 571 -5.39 -25.32 -13.15
N THR A 572 -4.47 -24.39 -12.93
CA THR A 572 -3.34 -24.07 -13.84
C THR A 572 -2.00 -24.20 -13.12
N SER A 573 -0.95 -24.48 -13.88
CA SER A 573 0.42 -24.62 -13.36
C SER A 573 1.14 -23.28 -13.18
N ASN A 574 0.70 -22.24 -13.90
CA ASN A 574 1.35 -20.92 -13.97
C ASN A 574 0.83 -19.95 -12.89
N VAL A 575 1.05 -20.30 -11.62
CA VAL A 575 0.62 -19.49 -10.45
C VAL A 575 1.76 -18.69 -9.82
N GLU A 576 2.93 -18.65 -10.45
CA GLU A 576 4.13 -18.06 -9.85
C GLU A 576 4.04 -16.54 -9.71
N VAL A 577 3.47 -15.87 -10.72
CA VAL A 577 3.25 -14.41 -10.70
C VAL A 577 2.32 -14.01 -9.57
N GLU A 578 1.14 -14.64 -9.51
CA GLU A 578 0.19 -14.40 -8.43
C GLU A 578 0.78 -14.73 -7.05
N PHE A 579 1.54 -15.82 -6.95
CA PHE A 579 2.22 -16.14 -5.69
C PHE A 579 3.16 -15.02 -5.26
N GLN A 580 3.94 -14.44 -6.17
CA GLN A 580 4.82 -13.31 -5.88
C GLN A 580 4.04 -12.06 -5.46
N ASP A 581 2.94 -11.74 -6.15
CA ASP A 581 2.06 -10.62 -5.79
C ASP A 581 1.51 -10.78 -4.36
N LEU A 582 1.05 -11.98 -4.03
CA LEU A 582 0.56 -12.30 -2.69
C LEU A 582 1.66 -12.20 -1.61
N VAL A 583 2.89 -12.62 -1.93
CA VAL A 583 4.03 -12.49 -1.01
C VAL A 583 4.35 -11.02 -0.76
N PHE A 584 4.38 -10.19 -1.81
CA PHE A 584 4.62 -8.76 -1.69
C PHE A 584 3.53 -8.07 -0.87
N ALA A 585 2.26 -8.32 -1.18
CA ALA A 585 1.12 -7.77 -0.45
C ALA A 585 1.11 -8.21 1.02
N THR A 586 1.47 -9.47 1.30
CA THR A 586 1.57 -9.98 2.68
C THR A 586 2.74 -9.36 3.43
N ALA A 587 3.89 -9.17 2.78
CA ALA A 587 5.05 -8.51 3.39
C ALA A 587 4.75 -7.05 3.76
N ALA A 588 4.03 -6.32 2.89
CA ALA A 588 3.54 -4.97 3.18
C ALA A 588 2.55 -4.98 4.36
N ALA A 589 1.58 -5.90 4.36
CA ALA A 589 0.57 -6.01 5.42
C ALA A 589 1.17 -6.38 6.79
N LYS A 590 2.28 -7.12 6.82
CA LYS A 590 3.00 -7.47 8.07
C LYS A 590 3.67 -6.27 8.74
N LYS A 591 4.07 -5.25 7.97
CA LYS A 591 4.67 -4.02 8.53
C LYS A 591 3.66 -3.19 9.34
N VAL A 592 2.36 -3.45 9.16
CA VAL A 592 1.29 -2.69 9.83
C VAL A 592 0.99 -3.27 11.22
N ASN A 593 1.51 -2.59 12.24
CA ASN A 593 1.19 -2.86 13.64
C ASN A 593 -0.22 -2.36 14.00
N SER A 594 -0.99 -3.15 14.74
CA SER A 594 -2.34 -2.81 15.26
C SER A 594 -3.37 -2.34 14.20
N PRO A 595 -3.89 -3.25 13.35
CA PRO A 595 -4.81 -2.91 12.24
C PRO A 595 -6.06 -2.14 12.66
N MET A 596 -6.69 -2.50 13.78
CA MET A 596 -7.90 -1.83 14.25
C MET A 596 -7.65 -0.36 14.62
N LYS A 597 -6.50 -0.06 15.25
CA LYS A 597 -6.11 1.31 15.59
C LYS A 597 -5.85 2.13 14.33
N ASN A 598 -5.16 1.56 13.36
CA ASN A 598 -4.86 2.26 12.12
C ASN A 598 -6.13 2.52 11.32
N LEU A 599 -7.02 1.53 11.22
CA LEU A 599 -8.32 1.67 10.56
C LEU A 599 -9.15 2.84 11.15
N LEU A 600 -9.14 3.00 12.48
CA LEU A 600 -9.92 4.04 13.17
C LEU A 600 -9.30 5.44 13.08
N PHE A 601 -7.97 5.55 13.18
CA PHE A 601 -7.32 6.84 13.38
C PHE A 601 -6.51 7.34 12.17
N HIS A 602 -6.07 6.47 11.27
CA HIS A 602 -5.17 6.87 10.20
C HIS A 602 -5.95 7.45 8.99
N PRO A 603 -5.57 8.64 8.48
CA PRO A 603 -6.29 9.32 7.39
C PRO A 603 -6.45 8.49 6.11
N LYS A 604 -5.42 7.69 5.74
CA LYS A 604 -5.45 6.75 4.60
C LYS A 604 -6.69 5.87 4.59
N TYR A 605 -7.13 5.40 5.77
CA TYR A 605 -8.21 4.41 5.85
C TYR A 605 -9.62 5.01 5.96
N ARG A 606 -9.76 6.34 5.94
CA ARG A 606 -11.07 7.03 6.10
C ARG A 606 -12.15 6.59 5.10
N PRO A 607 -11.92 6.49 3.78
CA PRO A 607 -12.96 6.02 2.86
C PRO A 607 -13.47 4.62 3.25
N TYR A 608 -12.54 3.70 3.55
CA TYR A 608 -12.86 2.34 3.98
C TYR A 608 -13.66 2.31 5.29
N LEU A 609 -13.22 3.08 6.29
CA LEU A 609 -13.90 3.17 7.59
C LEU A 609 -15.34 3.68 7.45
N VAL A 610 -15.54 4.74 6.68
CA VAL A 610 -16.87 5.32 6.44
C VAL A 610 -17.78 4.28 5.80
N MET A 611 -17.31 3.54 4.78
CA MET A 611 -18.12 2.48 4.17
C MET A 611 -18.44 1.33 5.12
N CYS A 612 -17.46 0.85 5.89
CA CYS A 612 -17.66 -0.22 6.87
C CYS A 612 -18.59 0.16 8.04
N ILE A 613 -18.85 1.44 8.25
CA ILE A 613 -19.80 1.92 9.26
C ILE A 613 -21.17 2.22 8.63
N PHE A 614 -21.23 3.02 7.58
CA PHE A 614 -22.51 3.50 7.05
C PHE A 614 -23.28 2.43 6.27
N ILE A 615 -22.61 1.55 5.52
CA ILE A 615 -23.28 0.48 4.77
C ILE A 615 -24.09 -0.45 5.70
N PRO A 616 -23.52 -1.03 6.79
CA PRO A 616 -24.31 -1.87 7.68
C PRO A 616 -25.38 -1.09 8.46
N ILE A 617 -25.15 0.19 8.78
CA ILE A 617 -26.18 1.06 9.38
C ILE A 617 -27.38 1.17 8.46
N PHE A 618 -27.15 1.52 7.19
CA PHE A 618 -28.21 1.69 6.20
C PHE A 618 -28.93 0.39 5.89
N GLN A 619 -28.20 -0.73 5.84
CA GLN A 619 -28.80 -2.06 5.70
C GLN A 619 -29.84 -2.35 6.80
N GLN A 620 -29.56 -1.95 8.05
CA GLN A 620 -30.49 -2.12 9.18
C GLN A 620 -31.60 -1.07 9.19
N LEU A 621 -31.27 0.21 8.96
CA LEU A 621 -32.23 1.32 8.92
C LEU A 621 -33.20 1.26 7.72
N ALA A 622 -32.92 0.43 6.71
CA ALA A 622 -33.90 0.10 5.68
C ALA A 622 -35.20 -0.49 6.28
N GLY A 623 -35.15 -1.08 7.48
CA GLY A 623 -36.33 -1.51 8.23
C GLY A 623 -36.77 -2.95 7.93
N ILE A 624 -35.95 -3.75 7.23
CA ILE A 624 -36.27 -5.14 6.86
C ILE A 624 -36.62 -6.02 8.07
N ASN A 625 -35.87 -5.89 9.17
CA ASN A 625 -36.08 -6.71 10.37
C ASN A 625 -37.36 -6.30 11.11
N ALA A 626 -37.66 -5.00 11.19
CA ALA A 626 -38.90 -4.50 11.77
C ALA A 626 -40.13 -4.99 10.98
N ILE A 627 -40.06 -4.95 9.65
CA ILE A 627 -41.13 -5.42 8.77
C ILE A 627 -41.31 -6.94 8.88
N THR A 628 -40.21 -7.70 8.87
CA THR A 628 -40.24 -9.17 8.93
C THR A 628 -40.78 -9.68 10.27
N PHE A 629 -40.40 -9.07 11.39
CA PHE A 629 -40.93 -9.45 12.71
C PHE A 629 -42.41 -9.09 12.89
N TYR A 630 -42.87 -8.02 12.24
CA TYR A 630 -44.25 -7.56 12.35
C TYR A 630 -45.21 -8.23 11.37
N ALA A 631 -44.72 -8.64 10.18
CA ALA A 631 -45.53 -9.18 9.10
C ALA A 631 -46.56 -10.25 9.54
N PRO A 632 -46.22 -11.27 10.35
CA PRO A 632 -47.22 -12.26 10.79
C PRO A 632 -48.32 -11.66 11.68
N THR A 633 -47.98 -10.66 12.50
CA THR A 633 -48.91 -9.97 13.38
C THR A 633 -49.86 -9.07 12.58
N LEU A 634 -49.31 -8.34 11.60
CA LEU A 634 -50.09 -7.57 10.64
C LEU A 634 -51.10 -8.46 9.92
N TYR A 635 -50.65 -9.59 9.34
CA TYR A 635 -51.53 -10.50 8.62
C TYR A 635 -52.63 -11.09 9.50
N LYS A 636 -52.32 -11.47 10.75
CA LYS A 636 -53.32 -12.03 11.68
C LYS A 636 -54.41 -11.01 12.03
N LYS A 637 -54.05 -9.74 12.22
CA LYS A 637 -55.00 -8.66 12.57
C LYS A 637 -55.83 -8.20 11.36
N LEU A 638 -55.33 -8.37 10.13
CA LEU A 638 -56.05 -8.11 8.88
C LEU A 638 -57.15 -9.16 8.55
N GLY A 639 -57.44 -10.09 9.46
CA GLY A 639 -58.49 -11.09 9.28
C GLY A 639 -58.05 -12.35 8.53
N PHE A 640 -56.76 -12.48 8.20
CA PHE A 640 -56.22 -13.76 7.74
C PHE A 640 -56.18 -14.72 8.93
N GLY A 641 -56.89 -15.85 8.82
CA GLY A 641 -56.87 -16.90 9.85
C GLY A 641 -55.44 -17.35 10.19
N HIS A 642 -55.24 -17.96 11.37
CA HIS A 642 -53.91 -18.31 11.88
C HIS A 642 -53.04 -19.09 10.87
N LYS A 643 -53.66 -19.94 10.04
CA LYS A 643 -52.99 -20.69 8.95
C LYS A 643 -52.55 -19.80 7.78
N ALA A 644 -53.34 -18.79 7.43
CA ALA A 644 -53.05 -17.89 6.31
C ALA A 644 -51.92 -16.90 6.64
N SER A 645 -51.85 -16.39 7.89
CA SER A 645 -50.73 -15.52 8.33
C SER A 645 -49.36 -16.20 8.26
N LEU A 646 -49.28 -17.48 8.67
CA LEU A 646 -48.05 -18.28 8.54
C LEU A 646 -47.69 -18.54 7.07
N MET A 647 -48.70 -18.79 6.22
CA MET A 647 -48.49 -18.98 4.78
C MET A 647 -47.96 -17.71 4.11
N SER A 648 -48.49 -16.53 4.43
CA SER A 648 -48.02 -15.25 3.87
C SER A 648 -46.58 -14.92 4.29
N SER A 649 -46.17 -15.31 5.49
CA SER A 649 -44.76 -15.20 5.92
C SER A 649 -43.84 -16.15 5.16
N ALA A 650 -44.30 -17.38 4.86
CA ALA A 650 -43.57 -18.32 4.01
C ALA A 650 -43.45 -17.81 2.57
N ILE A 651 -44.52 -17.24 1.98
CA ILE A 651 -44.50 -16.62 0.65
C ILE A 651 -43.45 -15.50 0.59
N THR A 652 -43.42 -14.63 1.60
CA THR A 652 -42.42 -13.55 1.69
C THR A 652 -40.99 -14.12 1.74
N GLY A 653 -40.79 -15.24 2.44
CA GLY A 653 -39.51 -15.96 2.46
C GLY A 653 -39.12 -16.58 1.11
N VAL A 654 -40.08 -17.14 0.36
CA VAL A 654 -39.83 -17.67 -1.00
C VAL A 654 -39.44 -16.54 -1.95
N VAL A 655 -40.15 -15.41 -1.90
CA VAL A 655 -39.81 -14.22 -2.71
C VAL A 655 -38.40 -13.73 -2.39
N ASN A 656 -38.01 -13.73 -1.11
CA ASN A 656 -36.66 -13.37 -0.68
C ASN A 656 -35.60 -14.28 -1.32
N VAL A 657 -35.77 -15.61 -1.25
CA VAL A 657 -34.84 -16.58 -1.86
C VAL A 657 -34.74 -16.40 -3.38
N VAL A 658 -35.88 -16.29 -4.07
CA VAL A 658 -35.92 -16.13 -5.53
C VAL A 658 -35.23 -14.81 -5.96
N ALA A 659 -35.50 -13.72 -5.26
CA ALA A 659 -34.86 -12.44 -5.54
C ALA A 659 -33.35 -12.48 -5.28
N THR A 660 -32.89 -13.16 -4.23
CA THR A 660 -31.45 -13.36 -3.99
C THR A 660 -30.80 -14.22 -5.07
N CYS A 661 -31.47 -15.25 -5.62
CA CYS A 661 -30.96 -15.99 -6.77
C CYS A 661 -30.74 -15.09 -8.00
N VAL A 662 -31.68 -14.18 -8.29
CA VAL A 662 -31.53 -13.19 -9.38
C VAL A 662 -30.31 -12.29 -9.13
N SER A 663 -30.09 -11.90 -7.88
CA SER A 663 -28.93 -11.11 -7.47
C SER A 663 -27.60 -11.83 -7.70
N VAL A 664 -27.52 -13.12 -7.34
CA VAL A 664 -26.32 -13.96 -7.55
C VAL A 664 -25.98 -14.03 -9.05
N ALA A 665 -26.98 -14.18 -9.91
CA ALA A 665 -26.77 -14.24 -11.36
C ALA A 665 -26.41 -12.87 -11.98
N GLY A 666 -26.91 -11.76 -11.40
CA GLY A 666 -26.78 -10.42 -11.96
C GLY A 666 -25.65 -9.54 -11.39
N VAL A 667 -25.04 -9.90 -10.26
CA VAL A 667 -24.10 -9.00 -9.56
C VAL A 667 -22.83 -8.69 -10.34
N ASP A 668 -22.26 -9.70 -11.00
CA ASP A 668 -21.04 -9.54 -11.78
C ASP A 668 -21.32 -9.00 -13.20
N THR A 669 -22.57 -9.07 -13.69
CA THR A 669 -22.97 -8.46 -14.96
C THR A 669 -23.33 -6.99 -14.82
N PHE A 670 -24.19 -6.62 -13.86
CA PHE A 670 -24.71 -5.25 -13.72
C PHE A 670 -23.84 -4.33 -12.86
N GLY A 671 -22.97 -4.87 -12.00
CA GLY A 671 -22.16 -4.08 -11.07
C GLY A 671 -22.85 -3.81 -9.74
N ARG A 672 -22.09 -3.31 -8.75
CA ARG A 672 -22.54 -3.17 -7.36
C ARG A 672 -23.34 -1.87 -7.16
N ARG A 673 -22.90 -0.77 -7.79
CA ARG A 673 -23.53 0.55 -7.62
C ARG A 673 -24.92 0.62 -8.26
N PRO A 674 -25.17 0.11 -9.48
CA PRO A 674 -26.51 0.10 -10.07
C PRO A 674 -27.51 -0.71 -9.25
N LEU A 675 -27.10 -1.87 -8.71
CA LEU A 675 -27.97 -2.71 -7.87
C LEU A 675 -28.42 -1.98 -6.59
N PHE A 676 -27.52 -1.26 -5.92
CA PHE A 676 -27.89 -0.44 -4.76
C PHE A 676 -28.91 0.65 -5.12
N LEU A 677 -28.72 1.36 -6.24
CA LEU A 677 -29.56 2.47 -6.64
C LEU A 677 -30.96 2.01 -7.06
N VAL A 678 -31.05 1.00 -7.93
CA VAL A 678 -32.32 0.43 -8.40
C VAL A 678 -33.09 -0.18 -7.23
N GLY A 679 -32.42 -0.96 -6.39
CA GLY A 679 -33.02 -1.52 -5.19
C GLY A 679 -33.49 -0.45 -4.20
N GLY A 680 -32.71 0.62 -4.00
CA GLY A 680 -33.07 1.76 -3.15
C GLY A 680 -34.34 2.48 -3.62
N VAL A 681 -34.42 2.80 -4.91
CA VAL A 681 -35.61 3.46 -5.51
C VAL A 681 -36.84 2.56 -5.40
N GLN A 682 -36.71 1.26 -5.72
CA GLN A 682 -37.81 0.32 -5.60
C GLN A 682 -38.31 0.18 -4.15
N MET A 683 -37.39 0.08 -3.18
CA MET A 683 -37.74 0.03 -1.75
C MET A 683 -38.46 1.31 -1.32
N PHE A 684 -37.99 2.49 -1.76
CA PHE A 684 -38.61 3.77 -1.42
C PHE A 684 -40.06 3.83 -1.91
N ILE A 685 -40.30 3.49 -3.18
CA ILE A 685 -41.64 3.48 -3.76
C ILE A 685 -42.56 2.51 -3.02
N CYS A 686 -42.09 1.29 -2.72
CA CYS A 686 -42.89 0.28 -2.02
C CYS A 686 -43.20 0.72 -0.58
N GLN A 687 -42.23 1.27 0.16
CA GLN A 687 -42.46 1.73 1.53
C GLN A 687 -43.42 2.93 1.58
N MET A 688 -43.29 3.88 0.65
CA MET A 688 -44.24 4.99 0.52
C MET A 688 -45.65 4.50 0.20
N ALA A 689 -45.80 3.51 -0.70
CA ALA A 689 -47.09 2.93 -1.02
C ALA A 689 -47.72 2.19 0.17
N VAL A 690 -46.93 1.40 0.90
CA VAL A 690 -47.36 0.71 2.13
C VAL A 690 -47.77 1.72 3.21
N ALA A 691 -46.98 2.77 3.42
CA ALA A 691 -47.25 3.83 4.38
C ALA A 691 -48.54 4.58 4.05
N ALA A 692 -48.72 4.99 2.78
CA ALA A 692 -49.90 5.69 2.32
C ALA A 692 -51.16 4.82 2.44
N MET A 693 -51.09 3.55 2.05
CA MET A 693 -52.22 2.63 2.18
C MET A 693 -52.63 2.42 3.63
N MET A 694 -51.67 2.26 4.54
CA MET A 694 -51.97 2.14 5.97
C MET A 694 -52.50 3.45 6.58
N ALA A 695 -51.99 4.61 6.14
CA ALA A 695 -52.49 5.91 6.58
C ALA A 695 -53.95 6.14 6.16
N ILE A 696 -54.31 5.81 4.91
CA ILE A 696 -55.67 5.98 4.39
C ILE A 696 -56.66 5.04 5.08
N LYS A 697 -56.25 3.78 5.33
CA LYS A 697 -57.17 2.75 5.83
C LYS A 697 -57.33 2.70 7.34
N PHE A 698 -56.25 2.92 8.09
CA PHE A 698 -56.26 2.81 9.55
C PHE A 698 -56.22 4.16 10.26
N GLY A 699 -55.95 5.25 9.53
CA GLY A 699 -55.87 6.60 10.09
C GLY A 699 -54.93 6.71 11.29
N ILE A 700 -55.10 7.77 12.09
CA ILE A 700 -54.34 7.97 13.33
C ILE A 700 -54.99 7.20 14.49
N SER A 701 -56.29 6.90 14.42
CA SER A 701 -57.06 6.19 15.44
C SER A 701 -56.70 4.70 15.52
N GLY A 702 -56.26 4.06 14.43
CA GLY A 702 -55.89 2.65 14.42
C GLY A 702 -57.07 1.68 14.32
N HIS A 703 -58.29 2.19 14.16
CA HIS A 703 -59.50 1.41 13.90
C HIS A 703 -59.91 1.59 12.44
N GLY A 704 -59.66 0.57 11.63
CA GLY A 704 -60.04 0.52 10.22
C GLY A 704 -60.29 -0.92 9.79
N ASN A 705 -61.25 -1.12 8.89
CA ASN A 705 -61.50 -2.43 8.27
C ASN A 705 -60.92 -2.42 6.87
N MET A 706 -60.12 -3.45 6.57
CA MET A 706 -59.50 -3.65 5.27
C MET A 706 -60.22 -4.80 4.55
N SER A 707 -60.55 -4.62 3.26
CA SER A 707 -61.05 -5.70 2.43
C SER A 707 -59.98 -6.79 2.25
N LYS A 708 -60.38 -8.05 2.02
CA LYS A 708 -59.44 -9.12 1.66
C LYS A 708 -58.55 -8.74 0.46
N SER A 709 -59.14 -8.10 -0.56
CA SER A 709 -58.41 -7.65 -1.76
C SER A 709 -57.34 -6.60 -1.45
N GLU A 710 -57.60 -5.71 -0.50
CA GLU A 710 -56.68 -4.66 -0.08
C GLU A 710 -55.55 -5.23 0.78
N ALA A 711 -55.86 -6.22 1.61
CA ALA A 711 -54.89 -6.93 2.41
C ALA A 711 -53.95 -7.79 1.55
N ASP A 712 -54.48 -8.45 0.51
CA ASP A 712 -53.66 -9.17 -0.49
C ASP A 712 -52.74 -8.21 -1.25
N PHE A 713 -53.24 -7.04 -1.65
CA PHE A 713 -52.42 -6.01 -2.31
C PHE A 713 -51.30 -5.48 -1.40
N LEU A 714 -51.58 -5.27 -0.10
CA LEU A 714 -50.57 -4.89 0.88
C LEU A 714 -49.46 -5.95 1.01
N VAL A 715 -49.82 -7.23 1.02
CA VAL A 715 -48.86 -8.35 1.04
C VAL A 715 -47.98 -8.32 -0.21
N ILE A 716 -48.56 -8.08 -1.39
CA ILE A 716 -47.83 -7.97 -2.65
C ILE A 716 -46.81 -6.82 -2.60
N LEU A 717 -47.21 -5.64 -2.09
CA LEU A 717 -46.29 -4.51 -1.91
C LEU A 717 -45.14 -4.83 -0.94
N ILE A 718 -45.42 -5.53 0.16
CA ILE A 718 -44.39 -5.99 1.10
C ILE A 718 -43.45 -7.00 0.42
N CYS A 719 -43.98 -7.90 -0.42
CA CYS A 719 -43.17 -8.85 -1.18
C CYS A 719 -42.24 -8.13 -2.17
N PHE A 720 -42.73 -7.12 -2.89
CA PHE A 720 -41.89 -6.29 -3.76
C PHE A 720 -40.82 -5.53 -2.98
N TYR A 721 -41.14 -5.00 -1.80
CA TYR A 721 -40.17 -4.38 -0.91
C TYR A 721 -39.09 -5.39 -0.46
N VAL A 722 -39.48 -6.60 -0.04
CA VAL A 722 -38.55 -7.64 0.39
C VAL A 722 -37.68 -8.10 -0.78
N ALA A 723 -38.25 -8.30 -1.98
CA ALA A 723 -37.49 -8.59 -3.19
C ALA A 723 -36.47 -7.48 -3.48
N ALA A 724 -36.90 -6.21 -3.37
CA ALA A 724 -36.05 -5.05 -3.59
C ALA A 724 -34.86 -4.99 -2.63
N PHE A 725 -35.04 -5.40 -1.38
CA PHE A 725 -33.96 -5.54 -0.41
C PHE A 725 -33.05 -6.74 -0.73
N ALA A 726 -33.66 -7.88 -1.05
CA ALA A 726 -33.00 -9.18 -1.23
C ALA A 726 -31.99 -9.22 -2.37
N TRP A 727 -32.25 -8.50 -3.46
CA TRP A 727 -31.33 -8.41 -4.60
C TRP A 727 -30.34 -7.23 -4.58
N SER A 728 -30.45 -6.33 -3.58
CA SER A 728 -29.61 -5.14 -3.45
C SER A 728 -28.89 -5.10 -2.11
N TRP A 729 -29.42 -4.37 -1.13
CA TRP A 729 -28.80 -4.07 0.17
C TRP A 729 -28.58 -5.30 1.04
N GLY A 730 -29.38 -6.35 0.88
CA GLY A 730 -29.17 -7.63 1.55
C GLY A 730 -27.77 -8.20 1.31
N PRO A 731 -27.44 -8.61 0.08
CA PRO A 731 -26.14 -9.18 -0.23
C PRO A 731 -25.01 -8.14 -0.33
N LEU A 732 -25.29 -6.94 -0.85
CA LEU A 732 -24.25 -5.91 -1.03
C LEU A 732 -23.73 -5.34 0.30
N GLY A 733 -24.53 -5.37 1.37
CA GLY A 733 -24.13 -4.92 2.70
C GLY A 733 -22.96 -5.71 3.29
N TRP A 734 -22.81 -6.97 2.87
CA TRP A 734 -21.71 -7.84 3.28
C TRP A 734 -20.55 -7.79 2.28
N LEU A 735 -20.86 -7.77 0.97
CA LEU A 735 -19.87 -7.83 -0.10
C LEU A 735 -18.98 -6.58 -0.14
N VAL A 736 -19.57 -5.39 -0.22
CA VAL A 736 -18.81 -4.16 -0.52
C VAL A 736 -17.77 -3.86 0.56
N PRO A 737 -18.08 -3.92 1.87
CA PRO A 737 -17.06 -3.76 2.91
C PRO A 737 -15.92 -4.80 2.85
N SER A 738 -16.11 -5.94 2.17
CA SER A 738 -15.08 -6.99 2.05
C SER A 738 -14.18 -6.79 0.84
N GLU A 739 -14.73 -6.26 -0.25
CA GLU A 739 -14.01 -6.00 -1.50
C GLU A 739 -13.16 -4.73 -1.41
N ILE A 740 -13.66 -3.69 -0.72
CA ILE A 740 -12.96 -2.41 -0.67
C ILE A 740 -11.72 -2.42 0.22
N CYS A 741 -11.64 -3.27 1.24
CA CYS A 741 -10.60 -3.14 2.27
C CYS A 741 -9.27 -3.81 1.87
N PRO A 742 -8.12 -3.09 2.03
CA PRO A 742 -6.82 -3.67 1.78
C PRO A 742 -6.50 -4.78 2.80
N LEU A 743 -5.63 -5.72 2.41
CA LEU A 743 -5.34 -6.96 3.12
C LEU A 743 -5.00 -6.73 4.61
N GLU A 744 -4.24 -5.68 4.91
CA GLU A 744 -3.75 -5.32 6.24
C GLU A 744 -4.83 -5.00 7.27
N VAL A 745 -5.93 -4.36 6.85
CA VAL A 745 -7.05 -3.98 7.72
C VAL A 745 -8.33 -4.76 7.45
N ARG A 746 -8.35 -5.62 6.42
CA ARG A 746 -9.54 -6.37 5.98
C ARG A 746 -10.25 -7.14 7.11
N SER A 747 -9.48 -7.86 7.94
CA SER A 747 -10.04 -8.61 9.07
C SER A 747 -10.69 -7.69 10.11
N ALA A 748 -10.03 -6.57 10.43
CA ALA A 748 -10.53 -5.58 11.38
C ALA A 748 -11.76 -4.83 10.83
N ALA A 749 -11.76 -4.48 9.54
CA ALA A 749 -12.85 -3.82 8.87
C ALA A 749 -14.11 -4.69 8.80
N GLN A 750 -13.97 -5.99 8.49
CA GLN A 750 -15.08 -6.93 8.53
C GLN A 750 -15.63 -7.16 9.93
N ALA A 751 -14.75 -7.24 10.93
CA ALA A 751 -15.20 -7.30 12.32
C ALA A 751 -16.00 -6.06 12.72
N LEU A 752 -15.55 -4.86 12.32
CA LEU A 752 -16.29 -3.62 12.52
C LEU A 752 -17.64 -3.63 11.78
N ASN A 753 -17.67 -4.07 10.52
CA ASN A 753 -18.88 -4.18 9.70
C ASN A 753 -19.95 -5.04 10.38
N VAL A 754 -19.57 -6.26 10.80
CA VAL A 754 -20.46 -7.18 11.53
C VAL A 754 -20.90 -6.57 12.86
N SER A 755 -19.99 -5.93 13.59
CA SER A 755 -20.29 -5.35 14.91
C SER A 755 -21.30 -4.21 14.82
N VAL A 756 -21.13 -3.30 13.87
CA VAL A 756 -22.07 -2.19 13.61
C VAL A 756 -23.41 -2.74 13.15
N ASN A 757 -23.41 -3.74 12.26
CA ASN A 757 -24.64 -4.40 11.82
C ASN A 757 -25.42 -5.00 12.99
N MET A 758 -24.76 -5.75 13.88
CA MET A 758 -25.37 -6.37 15.05
C MET A 758 -25.83 -5.34 16.08
N LEU A 759 -25.09 -4.23 16.26
CA LEU A 759 -25.48 -3.15 17.16
C LEU A 759 -26.77 -2.45 16.71
N PHE A 760 -26.90 -2.14 15.42
CA PHE A 760 -28.12 -1.54 14.89
C PHE A 760 -29.28 -2.53 14.85
N MET A 761 -29.00 -3.81 14.59
CA MET A 761 -29.99 -4.88 14.70
C MET A 761 -30.51 -5.00 16.14
N PHE A 762 -29.63 -4.94 17.14
CA PHE A 762 -29.99 -4.86 18.56
C PHE A 762 -30.87 -3.64 18.84
N GLY A 763 -30.46 -2.45 18.40
CA GLY A 763 -31.20 -1.21 18.61
C GLY A 763 -32.61 -1.26 18.02
N ILE A 764 -32.76 -1.74 16.78
CA ILE A 764 -34.07 -1.89 16.12
C ILE A 764 -34.89 -2.99 16.80
N ALA A 765 -34.29 -4.11 17.20
CA ALA A 765 -35.00 -5.16 17.93
C ALA A 765 -35.58 -4.67 19.26
N GLN A 766 -34.84 -3.83 20.00
CA GLN A 766 -35.32 -3.19 21.24
C GLN A 766 -36.44 -2.19 20.99
N SER A 767 -36.26 -1.31 20.01
CA SER A 767 -37.08 -0.11 19.84
C SER A 767 -38.26 -0.30 18.90
N SER A 768 -38.24 -1.30 18.01
CA SER A 768 -39.28 -1.52 16.99
C SER A 768 -40.68 -1.65 17.59
N LEU A 769 -40.85 -2.43 18.66
CA LEU A 769 -42.13 -2.60 19.35
C LEU A 769 -42.68 -1.25 19.87
N THR A 770 -41.85 -0.45 20.53
CA THR A 770 -42.23 0.87 21.04
C THR A 770 -42.50 1.86 19.90
N MET A 771 -41.71 1.82 18.83
CA MET A 771 -41.91 2.63 17.62
C MET A 771 -43.24 2.29 16.95
N PHE A 772 -43.61 1.02 16.83
CA PHE A 772 -44.91 0.64 16.29
C PHE A 772 -46.06 1.16 17.16
N CYS A 773 -45.97 1.07 18.50
CA CYS A 773 -47.01 1.59 19.41
C CYS A 773 -47.29 3.08 19.22
N HIS A 774 -46.23 3.90 19.06
CA HIS A 774 -46.35 5.36 19.06
C HIS A 774 -46.42 5.97 17.66
N LEU A 775 -45.58 5.49 16.73
CA LEU A 775 -45.49 6.02 15.37
C LEU A 775 -46.47 5.37 14.39
N LYS A 776 -47.09 4.21 14.73
CA LYS A 776 -48.08 3.50 13.88
C LYS A 776 -47.61 3.39 12.42
N PHE A 777 -48.35 3.96 11.46
CA PHE A 777 -47.98 3.99 10.04
C PHE A 777 -46.81 4.93 9.72
N GLY A 778 -46.53 5.92 10.58
CA GLY A 778 -45.42 6.87 10.46
C GLY A 778 -44.05 6.21 10.48
N LEU A 779 -43.94 4.99 11.01
CA LEU A 779 -42.70 4.21 10.96
C LEU A 779 -42.26 3.86 9.53
N PHE A 780 -43.21 3.60 8.63
CA PHE A 780 -42.89 3.30 7.23
C PHE A 780 -42.41 4.55 6.48
N PHE A 781 -42.96 5.72 6.80
CA PHE A 781 -42.44 7.00 6.29
C PHE A 781 -41.03 7.30 6.82
N LEU A 782 -40.76 6.98 8.08
CA LEU A 782 -39.42 7.12 8.67
C LEU A 782 -38.40 6.23 7.94
N PHE A 783 -38.73 4.96 7.72
CA PHE A 783 -37.86 4.06 6.96
C PHE A 783 -37.71 4.51 5.50
N ALA A 784 -38.76 5.00 4.85
CA ALA A 784 -38.66 5.55 3.50
C ALA A 784 -37.70 6.75 3.44
N GLY A 785 -37.72 7.62 4.47
CA GLY A 785 -36.76 8.71 4.62
C GLY A 785 -35.31 8.21 4.72
N PHE A 786 -35.06 7.16 5.52
CA PHE A 786 -33.73 6.54 5.60
C PHE A 786 -33.31 5.87 4.28
N VAL A 787 -34.24 5.21 3.58
CA VAL A 787 -34.00 4.61 2.25
C VAL A 787 -33.61 5.68 1.22
N LEU A 788 -34.22 6.86 1.28
CA LEU A 788 -33.83 7.98 0.43
C LEU A 788 -32.42 8.47 0.75
N ILE A 789 -32.12 8.70 2.04
CA ILE A 789 -30.80 9.16 2.51
C ILE A 789 -29.70 8.19 2.07
N MET A 790 -29.92 6.88 2.25
CA MET A 790 -28.91 5.88 1.89
C MET A 790 -28.73 5.75 0.36
N THR A 791 -29.79 5.93 -0.42
CA THR A 791 -29.72 5.92 -1.89
C THR A 791 -28.91 7.12 -2.40
N VAL A 792 -29.12 8.30 -1.81
CA VAL A 792 -28.33 9.50 -2.09
C VAL A 792 -26.86 9.31 -1.68
N PHE A 793 -26.60 8.69 -0.53
CA PHE A 793 -25.25 8.38 -0.08
C PHE A 793 -24.51 7.48 -1.09
N VAL A 794 -25.15 6.41 -1.56
CA VAL A 794 -24.56 5.52 -2.58
C VAL A 794 -24.30 6.27 -3.89
N PHE A 795 -25.20 7.15 -4.30
CA PHE A 795 -25.01 7.93 -5.52
C PHE A 795 -23.75 8.78 -5.50
N PHE A 796 -23.42 9.43 -4.37
CA PHE A 796 -22.28 10.36 -4.29
C PHE A 796 -20.96 9.74 -3.83
N PHE A 797 -21.00 8.75 -2.94
CA PHE A 797 -19.80 8.32 -2.20
C PHE A 797 -19.33 6.90 -2.52
N VAL A 798 -20.17 6.01 -3.05
CA VAL A 798 -19.80 4.61 -3.28
C VAL A 798 -19.29 4.44 -4.73
N PRO A 799 -18.00 4.12 -4.94
CA PRO A 799 -17.48 3.82 -6.27
C PRO A 799 -17.93 2.44 -6.75
N GLU A 800 -17.80 2.20 -8.06
CA GLU A 800 -18.01 0.87 -8.62
C GLU A 800 -16.79 -0.02 -8.36
N THR A 801 -17.02 -1.23 -7.82
CA THR A 801 -15.96 -2.19 -7.45
C THR A 801 -15.86 -3.37 -8.42
N LYS A 802 -16.77 -3.46 -9.40
CA LYS A 802 -16.81 -4.55 -10.39
C LYS A 802 -15.47 -4.70 -11.13
N ASN A 803 -15.03 -5.95 -11.31
CA ASN A 803 -13.87 -6.38 -12.09
C ASN A 803 -12.49 -5.90 -11.60
N PHE A 804 -12.40 -5.22 -10.44
CA PHE A 804 -11.12 -4.87 -9.83
C PHE A 804 -10.64 -5.96 -8.86
N ARG A 805 -9.32 -6.23 -8.86
CA ARG A 805 -8.70 -7.05 -7.81
C ARG A 805 -8.71 -6.27 -6.49
N MET A 806 -8.76 -6.97 -5.37
CA MET A 806 -8.78 -6.31 -4.05
C MET A 806 -7.50 -5.53 -3.79
N GLU A 807 -6.37 -5.93 -4.38
CA GLU A 807 -5.09 -5.22 -4.26
C GLU A 807 -5.10 -3.87 -5.00
N ASP A 808 -5.87 -3.74 -6.08
CA ASP A 808 -5.91 -2.54 -6.94
C ASP A 808 -6.96 -1.50 -6.49
N MET A 809 -7.64 -1.73 -5.36
CA MET A 809 -8.72 -0.85 -4.89
C MET A 809 -8.26 0.58 -4.59
N ASP A 810 -6.99 0.78 -4.22
CA ASP A 810 -6.42 2.12 -3.99
C ASP A 810 -6.55 3.00 -5.25
N ARG A 811 -6.50 2.42 -6.46
CA ARG A 811 -6.69 3.15 -7.73
C ARG A 811 -8.13 3.67 -7.86
N VAL A 812 -9.12 2.83 -7.60
CA VAL A 812 -10.55 3.18 -7.70
C VAL A 812 -10.89 4.34 -6.78
N TRP A 813 -10.35 4.32 -5.56
CA TRP A 813 -10.55 5.39 -4.59
C TRP A 813 -9.79 6.67 -4.94
N ARG A 814 -8.64 6.58 -5.63
CA ARG A 814 -7.87 7.73 -6.12
C ARG A 814 -8.60 8.46 -7.26
N GLU A 815 -9.20 7.71 -8.17
CA GLU A 815 -10.00 8.26 -9.28
C GLU A 815 -11.32 8.90 -8.81
N HIS A 816 -11.77 8.61 -7.59
CA HIS A 816 -13.01 9.17 -7.06
C HIS A 816 -12.87 10.64 -6.62
N TRP A 817 -13.72 11.51 -7.17
CA TRP A 817 -13.70 12.98 -6.97
C TRP A 817 -13.55 13.45 -5.51
N PHE A 818 -14.20 12.79 -4.56
CA PHE A 818 -14.16 13.15 -3.13
C PHE A 818 -13.11 12.39 -2.31
N TRP A 819 -12.81 11.14 -2.69
CA TRP A 819 -12.01 10.23 -1.87
C TRP A 819 -10.52 10.27 -2.24
N GLY A 820 -10.19 10.70 -3.46
CA GLY A 820 -8.80 10.74 -3.94
C GLY A 820 -7.85 11.53 -3.04
N ARG A 821 -8.35 12.57 -2.35
CA ARG A 821 -7.58 13.36 -1.38
C ARG A 821 -7.08 12.60 -0.14
N TYR A 822 -7.66 11.44 0.16
CA TYR A 822 -7.27 10.64 1.33
C TYR A 822 -6.27 9.53 1.00
N ILE A 823 -6.07 9.23 -0.29
CA ILE A 823 -5.17 8.18 -0.72
C ILE A 823 -3.84 8.80 -1.13
N PRO A 824 -2.72 8.43 -0.48
CA PRO A 824 -1.41 8.92 -0.87
C PRO A 824 -1.07 8.51 -2.31
N GLU A 825 -0.34 9.37 -3.02
CA GLU A 825 0.31 9.00 -4.28
C GLU A 825 1.24 7.80 -4.04
N PRO A 826 1.45 6.93 -5.05
CA PRO A 826 2.43 5.86 -4.90
C PRO A 826 3.76 6.53 -4.56
N GLN A 827 4.34 6.17 -3.41
CA GLN A 827 5.73 6.52 -3.18
C GLN A 827 6.52 5.83 -4.29
N GLU A 828 7.14 6.61 -5.17
CA GLU A 828 8.35 6.15 -5.85
C GLU A 828 9.21 5.50 -4.75
N VAL A 829 9.61 4.25 -4.96
CA VAL A 829 10.31 3.46 -3.96
C VAL A 829 11.62 4.16 -3.63
N SER A 830 11.59 5.07 -2.66
CA SER A 830 12.74 5.65 -2.03
C SER A 830 13.33 4.57 -1.14
N ASP A 831 14.46 4.02 -1.57
CA ASP A 831 15.51 3.37 -0.76
C ASP A 831 15.07 2.99 0.66
N CYS A 832 14.47 1.81 0.82
CA CYS A 832 14.38 1.20 2.14
C CYS A 832 15.77 0.64 2.49
N GLU A 833 16.48 1.45 3.27
CA GLU A 833 17.53 1.11 4.23
C GLU A 833 17.53 -0.40 4.59
N MET A 834 18.54 -1.12 4.10
CA MET A 834 18.96 -2.38 4.72
C MET A 834 19.83 -2.03 5.93
N ASN A 835 19.24 -2.19 7.12
CA ASN A 835 19.98 -2.57 8.33
C ASN A 835 19.63 -4.01 8.67
#